data_AF-A0A0E9LZU2-F1
#
_entry.id   AF-A0A0E9LZU2-F1
#
_cell.length_a   1.000
_cell.length_b   1.000
_cell.length_c   1.000
_cell.angle_alpha   90.00
_cell.angle_beta   90.00
_cell.angle_gamma   90.00
#
_symmetry.space_group_name_H-M   'P 1'
#
loop_
_entity.id
_entity.type
_entity.pdbx_description
1 polymer ?
#
loop_
_entity_poly.entity_id
_entity_poly.type
_entity_poly.pdbx_seq_one_letter_code
_entity_poly.pdbx_strand_id
1 'polypeptide(L)'
;MKNIFISVMKRINKAGVLMLLALLAVLYACDSDEIGDNYYTFTGETVGGYISSNPEQFSEFKRILDTTKVMGLLNAYGVYTCFLPTNEALEAFYTTRGKSSLRDFSLDSMKVIAYNHIIKDFEVTTDQFREGLLTNLSMNGRNIEITFRPTSQGLEYLVNKTARVVNPDVDLHNGVVHTIDGVLSPTDNTIVEAIGKEDKFSLFYEGLVETGLFELLLPIKDESYVLPVDLISQYDGVTNGIGSIMRVPRERKYGFTALIPSDVTFGEYGIENMEDLKAYAKTIYDEKYPEDSGIDDITDRQNSLNRFIAYHLLDRKIPAEFFVEAYDNTGSVSGTSHSVKSYDMFEYIETMAPLTLMEVRTLRASNEYNVFNMIDEGTAVRLVADNIDNDALNGVYHEIDGILAYSTDVERMLTSKRMRMDAASFFPELRNNDMRVGKKYTGNNPEYPSERFYFPHGYIERVETSDNTNFGYFNADDRFLDYQGDEVFLSGLYDFSIITPPIPAGTYEIRFGYQPTGNRGAAQLYWNGEPSGIPLDLRLNANHAKIGYEQPGLNPADLQGFENDKMMRNRGYMKAPASFKVINNAWYGGANARMSPQALRRILGIYTFAEDAHHTFSVRAARAGEFMFDYLEFVPIEVIEFEGID
;
A
#
# COMPACT_ATOMS: atom_id res chain seq x y z
N MET A 1 72.90 -16.52 -4.86
CA MET A 1 73.18 -15.18 -4.27
C MET A 1 73.41 -15.27 -2.76
N LYS A 2 74.46 -15.98 -2.33
CA LYS A 2 74.86 -16.12 -0.91
C LYS A 2 75.89 -15.06 -0.46
N ASN A 3 76.23 -14.11 -1.32
CA ASN A 3 77.31 -13.13 -1.11
C ASN A 3 76.87 -11.65 -1.10
N ILE A 4 75.56 -11.36 -0.96
CA ILE A 4 75.06 -9.97 -0.79
C ILE A 4 74.55 -9.73 0.64
N PHE A 5 74.11 -10.78 1.35
CA PHE A 5 73.62 -10.67 2.73
C PHE A 5 74.72 -10.41 3.78
N ILE A 6 75.99 -10.71 3.44
CA ILE A 6 77.12 -10.60 4.39
C ILE A 6 77.75 -9.19 4.39
N SER A 7 77.47 -8.33 3.38
CA SER A 7 78.05 -6.97 3.33
C SER A 7 77.20 -5.87 3.97
N VAL A 8 75.93 -6.14 4.34
CA VAL A 8 75.04 -5.14 4.96
C VAL A 8 75.12 -5.17 6.50
N MET A 9 75.43 -6.31 7.11
CA MET A 9 75.52 -6.45 8.58
C MET A 9 76.79 -5.84 9.23
N LYS A 10 77.72 -5.27 8.45
CA LYS A 10 78.94 -4.64 8.98
C LYS A 10 78.86 -3.11 9.17
N ARG A 11 77.67 -2.50 9.00
CA ARG A 11 77.47 -1.04 9.18
C ARG A 11 76.33 -0.66 10.12
N ILE A 12 75.98 -1.50 11.10
CA ILE A 12 75.08 -1.08 12.16
C ILE A 12 75.93 -0.57 13.33
N ASN A 13 76.06 0.76 13.40
CA ASN A 13 76.75 1.46 14.47
C ASN A 13 75.99 1.22 15.79
N LYS A 14 76.69 0.93 16.90
CA LYS A 14 76.08 0.63 18.21
C LYS A 14 75.15 1.75 18.74
N ALA A 15 75.27 2.97 18.20
CA ALA A 15 74.37 4.08 18.46
C ALA A 15 72.95 3.92 17.84
N GLY A 16 72.81 3.23 16.70
CA GLY A 16 71.52 3.04 16.03
C GLY A 16 70.63 1.98 16.71
N VAL A 17 71.24 0.96 17.34
CA VAL A 17 70.50 -0.07 18.08
C VAL A 17 69.96 0.48 19.41
N LEU A 18 70.70 1.40 20.05
CA LEU A 18 70.25 2.11 21.25
C LEU A 18 69.12 3.11 20.95
N MET A 19 69.12 3.73 19.76
CA MET A 19 68.03 4.62 19.32
C MET A 19 66.76 3.85 18.93
N LEU A 20 66.90 2.63 18.40
CA LEU A 20 65.76 1.74 18.11
C LEU A 20 65.14 1.16 19.39
N LEU A 21 65.95 0.80 20.38
CA LEU A 21 65.48 0.32 21.70
C LEU A 21 64.86 1.43 22.55
N ALA A 22 65.31 2.68 22.39
CA ALA A 22 64.66 3.84 23.00
C ALA A 22 63.32 4.19 22.33
N LEU A 23 63.15 3.92 21.03
CA LEU A 23 61.86 4.07 20.33
C LEU A 23 60.86 2.95 20.67
N LEU A 24 61.33 1.74 20.97
CA LEU A 24 60.49 0.59 21.36
C LEU A 24 60.06 0.61 22.84
N ALA A 25 60.63 1.48 23.66
CA ALA A 25 60.23 1.67 25.07
C ALA A 25 59.10 2.72 25.26
N VAL A 26 58.58 3.31 24.18
CA VAL A 26 57.47 4.31 24.22
C VAL A 26 56.13 3.69 23.78
N LEU A 27 56.07 2.38 23.53
CA LEU A 27 54.83 1.69 23.18
C LEU A 27 54.58 0.56 24.18
N TYR A 28 54.14 0.93 25.39
CA TYR A 28 53.09 0.25 26.18
C TYR A 28 53.10 0.79 27.63
N ALA A 29 52.23 1.76 27.90
CA ALA A 29 51.55 1.90 29.17
C ALA A 29 50.25 2.67 28.92
N CYS A 30 49.11 2.00 29.14
CA CYS A 30 47.82 2.66 29.27
C CYS A 30 47.93 3.71 30.38
N ASP A 31 47.65 4.95 30.03
CA ASP A 31 46.90 5.81 30.93
C ASP A 31 45.44 5.71 30.47
N SER A 32 44.59 5.29 31.40
CA SER A 32 43.13 5.29 31.26
C SER A 32 42.64 6.73 31.33
N ASP A 33 41.63 7.03 30.52
CA ASP A 33 40.81 8.24 30.59
C ASP A 33 41.46 9.53 30.07
N GLU A 34 41.49 9.67 28.75
CA GLU A 34 41.21 10.95 28.08
C GLU A 34 40.87 10.68 26.60
N ILE A 35 39.69 10.10 26.37
CA ILE A 35 39.06 10.12 25.05
C ILE A 35 38.31 11.45 24.98
N GLY A 36 38.80 12.36 24.14
CA GLY A 36 38.23 13.68 23.97
C GLY A 36 36.75 13.69 23.61
N ASP A 37 36.08 14.75 24.09
CA ASP A 37 34.64 15.06 24.05
C ASP A 37 34.02 15.21 22.65
N ASN A 38 34.26 14.30 21.71
CA ASN A 38 33.70 14.35 20.35
C ASN A 38 33.00 13.06 19.90
N TYR A 39 32.66 12.16 20.84
CA TYR A 39 31.55 11.24 20.66
C TYR A 39 30.48 11.61 21.69
N TYR A 40 29.37 12.15 21.23
CA TYR A 40 28.15 12.26 22.04
C TYR A 40 27.63 10.84 22.27
N THR A 41 28.15 10.15 23.29
CA THR A 41 27.55 8.91 23.78
C THR A 41 26.38 9.34 24.66
N PHE A 42 25.20 9.42 24.06
CA PHE A 42 23.98 9.64 24.83
C PHE A 42 23.85 8.54 25.89
N THR A 43 23.69 8.94 27.15
CA THR A 43 23.63 8.02 28.31
C THR A 43 22.20 7.61 28.65
N GLY A 44 21.33 7.50 27.65
CA GLY A 44 19.93 7.15 27.85
C GLY A 44 19.71 5.64 27.92
N GLU A 45 18.67 5.24 28.65
CA GLU A 45 18.24 3.85 28.72
C GLU A 45 17.60 3.42 27.39
N THR A 46 17.92 2.22 26.90
CA THR A 46 17.28 1.62 25.71
C THR A 46 15.93 1.01 26.08
N VAL A 47 15.06 0.70 25.11
CA VAL A 47 13.82 -0.06 25.33
C VAL A 47 14.08 -1.36 26.10
N GLY A 48 15.09 -2.14 25.69
CA GLY A 48 15.45 -3.38 26.40
C GLY A 48 16.00 -3.14 27.81
N GLY A 49 16.73 -2.03 28.01
CA GLY A 49 17.18 -1.56 29.32
C GLY A 49 16.00 -1.24 30.24
N TYR A 50 15.06 -0.43 29.75
CA TYR A 50 13.86 -0.01 30.48
C TYR A 50 13.02 -1.20 30.94
N ILE A 51 12.80 -2.18 30.05
CA ILE A 51 12.10 -3.42 30.40
C ILE A 51 12.85 -4.20 31.50
N SER A 52 14.18 -4.20 31.46
CA SER A 52 15.01 -4.93 32.42
C SER A 52 15.10 -4.24 33.79
N SER A 53 15.04 -2.91 33.81
CA SER A 53 15.12 -2.08 35.02
C SER A 53 13.80 -1.98 35.79
N ASN A 54 12.67 -2.34 35.17
CA ASN A 54 11.33 -2.29 35.76
C ASN A 54 10.66 -3.70 35.84
N PRO A 55 11.28 -4.69 36.52
CA PRO A 55 10.79 -6.06 36.54
C PRO A 55 9.43 -6.23 37.22
N GLU A 56 9.11 -5.36 38.18
CA GLU A 56 7.82 -5.35 38.88
C GLU A 56 6.63 -5.15 37.93
N GLN A 57 6.85 -4.47 36.80
CA GLN A 57 5.83 -4.27 35.76
C GLN A 57 6.02 -5.17 34.53
N PHE A 58 7.25 -5.54 34.16
CA PHE A 58 7.53 -6.13 32.84
C PHE A 58 8.28 -7.46 32.85
N SER A 59 8.45 -8.12 34.00
CA SER A 59 9.16 -9.40 34.10
C SER A 59 8.60 -10.50 33.18
N GLU A 60 7.28 -10.58 32.98
CA GLU A 60 6.66 -11.59 32.10
C GLU A 60 6.95 -11.29 30.62
N PHE A 61 6.80 -10.04 30.18
CA PHE A 61 7.12 -9.67 28.80
C PHE A 61 8.62 -9.79 28.52
N LYS A 62 9.47 -9.43 29.49
CA LYS A 62 10.91 -9.68 29.43
C LYS A 62 11.22 -11.16 29.17
N ARG A 63 10.55 -12.08 29.86
CA ARG A 63 10.72 -13.53 29.64
C ARG A 63 10.33 -13.94 28.21
N ILE A 64 9.27 -13.37 27.65
CA ILE A 64 8.89 -13.57 26.23
C ILE A 64 10.04 -13.13 25.32
N LEU A 65 10.53 -11.90 25.50
CA LEU A 65 11.58 -11.31 24.67
C LEU A 65 12.91 -12.06 24.76
N ASP A 66 13.30 -12.51 25.95
CA ASP A 66 14.53 -13.30 26.17
C ASP A 66 14.42 -14.68 25.51
N THR A 67 13.29 -15.36 25.70
CA THR A 67 13.03 -16.71 25.16
C THR A 67 13.01 -16.70 23.64
N THR A 68 12.39 -15.67 23.05
CA THR A 68 12.26 -15.50 21.59
C THR A 68 13.47 -14.82 20.95
N LYS A 69 14.49 -14.45 21.75
CA LYS A 69 15.71 -13.73 21.32
C LYS A 69 15.45 -12.33 20.77
N VAL A 70 14.26 -11.77 20.98
CA VAL A 70 13.87 -10.42 20.52
C VAL A 70 14.49 -9.34 21.41
N MET A 71 14.83 -9.64 22.67
CA MET A 71 15.47 -8.67 23.58
C MET A 71 16.76 -8.07 23.00
N GLY A 72 17.53 -8.84 22.22
CA GLY A 72 18.75 -8.34 21.58
C GLY A 72 18.48 -7.20 20.59
N LEU A 73 17.33 -7.21 19.92
CA LEU A 73 16.89 -6.15 19.01
C LEU A 73 16.63 -4.84 19.76
N LEU A 74 15.88 -4.92 20.87
CA LEU A 74 15.50 -3.76 21.68
C LEU A 74 16.66 -3.18 22.50
N ASN A 75 17.76 -3.91 22.64
CA ASN A 75 19.01 -3.42 23.21
C ASN A 75 19.95 -2.77 22.18
N ALA A 76 19.74 -3.03 20.89
CA ALA A 76 20.57 -2.49 19.82
C ALA A 76 20.12 -1.07 19.42
N TYR A 77 21.02 -0.31 18.81
CA TYR A 77 20.68 0.95 18.16
C TYR A 77 19.61 0.72 17.08
N GLY A 78 18.67 1.65 17.00
CA GLY A 78 17.50 1.60 16.13
C GLY A 78 16.46 2.61 16.58
N VAL A 79 15.31 2.62 15.92
CA VAL A 79 14.14 3.42 16.28
C VAL A 79 12.97 2.45 16.44
N TYR A 80 12.34 2.43 17.60
CA TYR A 80 11.25 1.49 17.91
C TYR A 80 10.08 2.21 18.59
N THR A 81 8.87 1.71 18.36
CA THR A 81 7.72 1.96 19.22
C THR A 81 7.32 0.65 19.86
N CYS A 82 7.28 0.58 21.18
CA CYS A 82 6.93 -0.63 21.90
C CYS A 82 5.68 -0.41 22.75
N PHE A 83 4.60 -1.10 22.42
CA PHE A 83 3.42 -1.20 23.28
C PHE A 83 3.69 -2.28 24.32
N LEU A 84 4.02 -1.88 25.55
CA LEU A 84 4.58 -2.78 26.56
C LEU A 84 3.47 -3.27 27.51
N PRO A 85 3.06 -4.55 27.47
CA PRO A 85 2.04 -5.07 28.38
C PRO A 85 2.59 -5.22 29.79
N THR A 86 1.79 -4.88 30.80
CA THR A 86 2.15 -5.16 32.19
C THR A 86 2.09 -6.66 32.51
N ASN A 87 2.70 -7.07 33.63
CA ASN A 87 2.62 -8.43 34.13
C ASN A 87 1.15 -8.87 34.32
N GLU A 88 0.30 -8.00 34.86
CA GLU A 88 -1.12 -8.27 35.06
C GLU A 88 -1.86 -8.47 33.73
N ALA A 89 -1.52 -7.71 32.70
CA ALA A 89 -2.07 -7.87 31.36
C ALA A 89 -1.75 -9.26 30.78
N LEU A 90 -0.51 -9.73 30.95
CA LEU A 90 -0.08 -11.05 30.50
C LEU A 90 -0.74 -12.18 31.30
N GLU A 91 -0.86 -12.05 32.61
CA GLU A 91 -1.55 -13.04 33.46
C GLU A 91 -3.04 -13.17 33.09
N ALA A 92 -3.70 -12.02 32.84
CA ALA A 92 -5.08 -12.00 32.34
C ALA A 92 -5.17 -12.70 30.97
N PHE A 93 -4.24 -12.40 30.06
CA PHE A 93 -4.19 -13.05 28.74
C PHE A 93 -3.96 -14.57 28.82
N TYR A 94 -3.13 -15.06 29.74
CA TYR A 94 -2.96 -16.50 29.93
C TYR A 94 -4.29 -17.15 30.34
N THR A 95 -5.01 -16.51 31.27
CA THR A 95 -6.30 -16.99 31.75
C THR A 95 -7.33 -17.06 30.62
N THR A 96 -7.42 -16.04 29.75
CA THR A 96 -8.35 -16.05 28.60
C THR A 96 -8.01 -17.12 27.56
N ARG A 97 -6.74 -17.54 27.48
CA ARG A 97 -6.27 -18.64 26.62
C ARG A 97 -6.31 -20.02 27.30
N GLY A 98 -6.82 -20.12 28.52
CA GLY A 98 -6.84 -21.37 29.29
C GLY A 98 -5.43 -21.90 29.63
N LYS A 99 -4.45 -21.00 29.74
CA LYS A 99 -3.05 -21.30 30.05
C LYS A 99 -2.73 -20.86 31.48
N SER A 100 -1.82 -21.57 32.13
CA SER A 100 -1.40 -21.28 33.51
C SER A 100 -0.15 -20.41 33.56
N SER A 101 0.68 -20.47 32.53
CA SER A 101 1.90 -19.67 32.44
C SER A 101 2.39 -19.51 31.01
N LEU A 102 3.36 -18.62 30.83
CA LEU A 102 4.08 -18.49 29.56
C LEU A 102 4.60 -19.82 28.99
N ARG A 103 5.01 -20.78 29.83
CA ARG A 103 5.57 -22.07 29.37
C ARG A 103 4.59 -22.93 28.58
N ASP A 104 3.29 -22.61 28.64
CA ASP A 104 2.25 -23.37 27.95
C ASP A 104 2.02 -22.89 26.50
N PHE A 105 2.74 -21.85 26.07
CA PHE A 105 2.76 -21.34 24.71
C PHE A 105 3.93 -21.92 23.91
N SER A 106 3.75 -22.10 22.60
CA SER A 106 4.84 -22.48 21.71
C SER A 106 5.83 -21.32 21.53
N LEU A 107 7.07 -21.62 21.15
CA LEU A 107 8.07 -20.58 20.86
C LEU A 107 7.60 -19.64 19.74
N ASP A 108 6.92 -20.16 18.72
CA ASP A 108 6.41 -19.37 17.61
C ASP A 108 5.29 -18.43 18.07
N SER A 109 4.37 -18.91 18.91
CA SER A 109 3.31 -18.07 19.50
C SER A 109 3.90 -16.95 20.36
N MET A 110 4.93 -17.24 21.16
CA MET A 110 5.63 -16.20 21.93
C MET A 110 6.28 -15.16 21.02
N LYS A 111 6.87 -15.59 19.90
CA LYS A 111 7.55 -14.70 18.96
C LYS A 111 6.55 -13.81 18.22
N VAL A 112 5.39 -14.35 17.84
CA VAL A 112 4.26 -13.59 17.29
C VAL A 112 3.80 -12.53 18.29
N ILE A 113 3.59 -12.90 19.56
CA ILE A 113 3.23 -11.95 20.61
C ILE A 113 4.31 -10.87 20.74
N ALA A 114 5.58 -11.23 20.84
CA ALA A 114 6.68 -10.26 20.96
C ALA A 114 6.69 -9.24 19.81
N TYR A 115 6.62 -9.71 18.56
CA TYR A 115 6.66 -8.87 17.38
C TYR A 115 5.40 -8.03 17.17
N ASN A 116 4.24 -8.48 17.65
CA ASN A 116 3.02 -7.72 17.51
C ASN A 116 2.98 -6.46 18.39
N HIS A 117 3.82 -6.40 19.43
CA HIS A 117 3.94 -5.26 20.34
C HIS A 117 5.02 -4.25 19.91
N ILE A 118 5.75 -4.52 18.82
CA ILE A 118 6.88 -3.70 18.39
C ILE A 118 6.61 -3.18 16.98
N ILE A 119 6.67 -1.87 16.80
CA ILE A 119 6.84 -1.23 15.48
C ILE A 119 8.32 -0.88 15.35
N LYS A 120 8.92 -1.27 14.23
CA LYS A 120 10.34 -1.03 13.95
C LYS A 120 10.51 0.08 12.93
N ASP A 121 11.56 0.88 13.12
CA ASP A 121 11.99 2.02 12.29
C ASP A 121 11.14 3.29 12.46
N PHE A 122 10.24 3.33 13.45
CA PHE A 122 9.32 4.44 13.72
C PHE A 122 9.15 4.71 15.22
N GLU A 123 9.14 6.00 15.58
CA GLU A 123 8.70 6.53 16.87
C GLU A 123 7.31 7.14 16.69
N VAL A 124 6.28 6.44 17.21
CA VAL A 124 4.89 6.87 17.16
C VAL A 124 4.47 7.27 18.57
N THR A 125 4.50 8.56 18.83
CA THR A 125 4.05 9.20 20.09
C THR A 125 2.55 9.52 20.04
N THR A 126 1.93 9.85 21.18
CA THR A 126 0.47 10.08 21.23
C THR A 126 0.00 11.31 20.46
N ASP A 127 0.88 12.27 20.15
CA ASP A 127 0.58 13.40 19.25
C ASP A 127 0.39 12.96 17.78
N GLN A 128 0.91 11.79 17.42
CA GLN A 128 0.72 11.16 16.11
C GLN A 128 -0.46 10.18 16.09
N PHE A 129 -1.08 9.90 17.25
CA PHE A 129 -2.25 9.03 17.30
C PHE A 129 -3.42 9.71 16.59
N ARG A 130 -4.13 8.89 15.81
CA ARG A 130 -5.36 9.25 15.10
C ARG A 130 -6.33 8.09 15.23
N GLU A 131 -7.62 8.38 15.18
CA GLU A 131 -8.65 7.32 15.25
C GLU A 131 -8.46 6.39 14.05
N GLY A 132 -8.56 5.08 14.30
CA GLY A 132 -8.35 4.05 13.29
C GLY A 132 -6.92 3.52 13.25
N LEU A 133 -6.50 3.04 12.08
CA LEU A 133 -5.24 2.34 11.94
C LEU A 133 -4.02 3.28 11.87
N LEU A 134 -2.94 2.85 12.53
CA LEU A 134 -1.62 3.38 12.29
C LEU A 134 -1.12 2.93 10.92
N THR A 135 -0.48 3.84 10.19
CA THR A 135 0.17 3.53 8.91
C THR A 135 1.31 2.52 9.05
N ASN A 136 1.89 2.40 10.25
CA ASN A 136 3.04 1.55 10.50
C ASN A 136 2.59 0.18 11.03
N LEU A 137 2.99 -0.87 10.33
CA LEU A 137 2.76 -2.24 10.78
C LEU A 137 3.65 -2.62 11.96
N SER A 138 3.13 -3.48 12.83
CA SER A 138 3.94 -4.21 13.80
C SER A 138 4.99 -5.07 13.10
N MET A 139 6.00 -5.53 13.83
CA MET A 139 7.00 -6.46 13.31
C MET A 139 6.39 -7.81 12.90
N ASN A 140 5.18 -8.11 13.34
CA ASN A 140 4.40 -9.27 12.90
C ASN A 140 3.58 -9.01 11.62
N GLY A 141 3.71 -7.82 11.02
CA GLY A 141 3.00 -7.43 9.80
C GLY A 141 1.51 -7.18 10.01
N ARG A 142 1.11 -6.76 11.22
CA ARG A 142 -0.28 -6.43 11.56
C ARG A 142 -0.44 -4.93 11.74
N ASN A 143 -1.57 -4.40 11.31
CA ASN A 143 -1.96 -3.04 11.64
C ASN A 143 -2.21 -2.93 13.15
N ILE A 144 -1.90 -1.76 13.69
CA ILE A 144 -2.24 -1.39 15.06
C ILE A 144 -3.33 -0.33 14.96
N GLU A 145 -4.44 -0.54 15.65
CA GLU A 145 -5.55 0.41 15.70
C GLU A 145 -5.49 1.25 16.97
N ILE A 146 -5.75 2.54 16.84
CA ILE A 146 -5.96 3.44 17.96
C ILE A 146 -7.42 3.87 17.99
N THR A 147 -8.06 3.70 19.15
CA THR A 147 -9.41 4.17 19.43
C THR A 147 -9.36 5.17 20.57
N PHE A 148 -10.00 6.33 20.40
CA PHE A 148 -10.14 7.33 21.45
C PHE A 148 -11.45 7.13 22.21
N ARG A 149 -11.36 6.91 23.52
CA ARG A 149 -12.54 6.79 24.39
C ARG A 149 -12.67 7.99 25.32
N PRO A 150 -13.68 8.84 25.16
CA PRO A 150 -13.97 9.90 26.13
C PRO A 150 -14.36 9.31 27.47
N THR A 151 -13.76 9.80 28.54
CA THR A 151 -14.10 9.44 29.93
C THR A 151 -14.33 10.69 30.77
N SER A 152 -14.85 10.52 31.98
CA SER A 152 -14.98 11.63 32.95
C SER A 152 -13.63 12.22 33.39
N GLN A 153 -12.52 11.52 33.13
CA GLN A 153 -11.17 11.88 33.54
C GLN A 153 -10.32 12.41 32.38
N GLY A 154 -10.85 12.44 31.16
CA GLY A 154 -10.14 12.85 29.95
C GLY A 154 -10.33 11.87 28.81
N LEU A 155 -9.40 11.88 27.85
CA LEU A 155 -9.39 10.96 26.71
C LEU A 155 -8.52 9.75 27.04
N GLU A 156 -9.06 8.54 26.94
CA GLU A 156 -8.28 7.31 27.00
C GLU A 156 -7.89 6.85 25.58
N TYR A 157 -6.67 6.35 25.43
CA TYR A 157 -6.19 5.70 24.21
C TYR A 157 -6.34 4.19 24.36
N LEU A 158 -7.02 3.54 23.43
CA LEU A 158 -7.09 2.08 23.33
C LEU A 158 -6.32 1.63 22.10
N VAL A 159 -5.53 0.59 22.26
CA VAL A 159 -4.80 -0.10 21.19
C VAL A 159 -5.57 -1.37 20.84
N ASN A 160 -5.85 -1.58 19.56
CA ASN A 160 -6.67 -2.69 19.03
C ASN A 160 -8.01 -2.82 19.79
N LYS A 161 -8.72 -1.69 19.94
CA LYS A 161 -10.02 -1.53 20.60
C LYS A 161 -10.11 -1.94 22.09
N THR A 162 -9.08 -2.60 22.64
CA THR A 162 -9.19 -3.34 23.90
C THR A 162 -8.10 -3.04 24.91
N ALA A 163 -6.85 -2.82 24.49
CA ALA A 163 -5.73 -2.60 25.41
C ALA A 163 -5.56 -1.11 25.69
N ARG A 164 -5.83 -0.65 26.92
CA ARG A 164 -5.69 0.77 27.25
C ARG A 164 -4.23 1.14 27.47
N VAL A 165 -3.84 2.30 26.96
CA VAL A 165 -2.54 2.92 27.25
C VAL A 165 -2.58 3.52 28.66
N VAL A 166 -1.79 2.94 29.55
CA VAL A 166 -1.69 3.31 30.97
C VAL A 166 -0.63 4.40 31.18
N ASN A 167 0.51 4.28 30.50
CA ASN A 167 1.61 5.25 30.57
C ASN A 167 2.15 5.49 29.15
N PRO A 168 1.69 6.55 28.47
CA PRO A 168 2.13 6.88 27.12
C PRO A 168 3.50 7.58 27.09
N ASP A 169 4.12 7.62 25.91
CA ASP A 169 5.24 8.51 25.56
C ASP A 169 6.45 8.42 26.50
N VAL A 170 6.87 7.21 26.86
CA VAL A 170 8.14 7.02 27.57
C VAL A 170 9.28 7.04 26.57
N ASP A 171 9.91 8.21 26.43
CA ASP A 171 11.06 8.43 25.56
C ASP A 171 12.32 7.71 26.06
N LEU A 172 12.91 6.91 25.18
CA LEU A 172 14.12 6.12 25.43
C LEU A 172 15.13 6.36 24.31
N HIS A 173 16.36 5.86 24.51
CA HIS A 173 17.45 6.18 23.59
C HIS A 173 17.22 5.69 22.15
N ASN A 174 16.54 4.56 21.99
CA ASN A 174 16.30 3.90 20.71
C ASN A 174 14.81 3.77 20.38
N GLY A 175 13.95 4.62 20.96
CA GLY A 175 12.52 4.58 20.68
C GLY A 175 11.62 5.13 21.78
N VAL A 176 10.32 4.89 21.62
CA VAL A 176 9.27 5.27 22.58
C VAL A 176 8.54 4.02 23.10
N VAL A 177 8.18 4.02 24.38
CA VAL A 177 7.38 2.97 25.02
C VAL A 177 6.02 3.53 25.43
N HIS A 178 4.96 2.77 25.12
CA HIS A 178 3.60 2.97 25.64
C HIS A 178 3.24 1.77 26.51
N THR A 179 3.11 1.96 27.82
CA THR A 179 2.66 0.87 28.70
C THR A 179 1.17 0.62 28.50
N ILE A 180 0.77 -0.63 28.30
CA ILE A 180 -0.63 -1.02 28.07
C ILE A 180 -1.11 -2.08 29.07
N ASP A 181 -2.41 -2.09 29.37
CA ASP A 181 -3.04 -3.07 30.26
C ASP A 181 -3.68 -4.28 29.54
N GLY A 182 -3.39 -4.45 28.25
CA GLY A 182 -3.81 -5.59 27.45
C GLY A 182 -2.65 -6.18 26.65
N VAL A 183 -2.87 -7.37 26.07
CA VAL A 183 -1.89 -8.05 25.21
C VAL A 183 -2.37 -7.96 23.76
N LEU A 184 -1.54 -7.38 22.90
CA LEU A 184 -1.75 -7.34 21.46
C LEU A 184 -1.48 -8.72 20.86
N SER A 185 -2.47 -9.61 20.92
CA SER A 185 -2.44 -10.93 20.30
C SER A 185 -3.21 -10.88 18.98
N PRO A 186 -2.57 -11.10 17.82
CA PRO A 186 -3.31 -11.21 16.56
C PRO A 186 -4.18 -12.47 16.57
N THR A 187 -5.23 -12.48 15.73
CA THR A 187 -6.02 -13.68 15.47
C THR A 187 -5.26 -14.62 14.52
N ASP A 188 -5.33 -15.92 14.82
CA ASP A 188 -4.82 -16.99 13.96
C ASP A 188 -5.91 -17.53 13.02
N ASN A 189 -7.16 -17.05 13.15
CA ASN A 189 -8.24 -17.47 12.27
C ASN A 189 -8.04 -16.85 10.88
N THR A 190 -8.18 -17.66 9.83
CA THR A 190 -8.39 -17.17 8.46
C THR A 190 -9.65 -16.31 8.38
N ILE A 191 -9.79 -15.51 7.32
CA ILE A 191 -10.98 -14.68 7.13
C ILE A 191 -12.28 -15.51 7.15
N VAL A 192 -12.26 -16.70 6.55
CA VAL A 192 -13.40 -17.63 6.53
C VAL A 192 -13.78 -18.07 7.95
N GLU A 193 -12.80 -18.49 8.75
CA GLU A 193 -13.02 -18.91 10.14
C GLU A 193 -13.43 -17.75 11.04
N ALA A 194 -12.96 -16.53 10.75
CA ALA A 194 -13.33 -15.35 11.50
C ALA A 194 -14.80 -14.97 11.23
N ILE A 195 -15.22 -14.94 9.96
CA ILE A 195 -16.61 -14.67 9.57
C ILE A 195 -17.55 -15.75 10.14
N GLY A 196 -17.19 -17.02 10.05
CA GLY A 196 -18.01 -18.13 10.56
C GLY A 196 -18.21 -18.18 12.08
N LYS A 197 -17.54 -17.29 12.84
CA LYS A 197 -17.72 -17.12 14.29
C LYS A 197 -18.66 -15.97 14.66
N GLU A 198 -19.07 -15.17 13.68
CA GLU A 198 -19.95 -14.03 13.87
C GLU A 198 -21.40 -14.42 13.58
N ASP A 199 -22.21 -14.61 14.62
CA ASP A 199 -23.62 -15.03 14.50
C ASP A 199 -24.46 -14.10 13.61
N LYS A 200 -24.10 -12.82 13.52
CA LYS A 200 -24.79 -11.80 12.71
C LYS A 200 -24.52 -11.89 11.21
N PHE A 201 -23.58 -12.73 10.77
CA PHE A 201 -23.23 -12.93 9.36
C PHE A 201 -23.59 -14.34 8.89
N SER A 202 -24.56 -15.00 9.55
CA SER A 202 -24.82 -16.41 9.34
C SER A 202 -25.29 -16.73 7.92
N LEU A 203 -26.15 -15.89 7.32
CA LEU A 203 -26.63 -16.07 5.94
C LEU A 203 -25.51 -15.88 4.92
N PHE A 204 -24.68 -14.84 5.10
CA PHE A 204 -23.54 -14.62 4.21
C PHE A 204 -22.54 -15.77 4.28
N TYR A 205 -22.24 -16.24 5.50
CA TYR A 205 -21.32 -17.36 5.72
C TYR A 205 -21.86 -18.66 5.10
N GLU A 206 -23.16 -18.94 5.24
CA GLU A 206 -23.79 -20.10 4.59
C GLU A 206 -23.69 -20.01 3.07
N GLY A 207 -23.96 -18.84 2.47
CA GLY A 207 -23.76 -18.60 1.05
C GLY A 207 -22.30 -18.76 0.59
N LEU A 208 -21.33 -18.29 1.38
CA LEU A 208 -19.90 -18.46 1.13
C LEU A 208 -19.48 -19.94 1.11
N VAL A 209 -20.06 -20.75 1.99
CA VAL A 209 -19.81 -22.20 2.05
C VAL A 209 -20.51 -22.93 0.91
N GLU A 210 -21.80 -22.67 0.67
CA GLU A 210 -22.59 -23.33 -0.38
C GLU A 210 -22.01 -23.09 -1.78
N THR A 211 -21.52 -21.89 -2.05
CA THR A 211 -20.93 -21.52 -3.35
C THR A 211 -19.49 -22.04 -3.56
N GLY A 212 -18.86 -22.58 -2.52
CA GLY A 212 -17.46 -23.03 -2.56
C GLY A 212 -16.42 -21.90 -2.60
N LEU A 213 -16.85 -20.63 -2.55
CA LEU A 213 -15.95 -19.47 -2.65
C LEU A 213 -14.97 -19.36 -1.48
N PHE A 214 -15.29 -19.98 -0.33
CA PHE A 214 -14.39 -20.02 0.83
C PHE A 214 -13.01 -20.60 0.50
N GLU A 215 -12.91 -21.54 -0.47
CA GLU A 215 -11.63 -22.15 -0.87
C GLU A 215 -10.65 -21.12 -1.45
N LEU A 216 -11.17 -20.11 -2.15
CA LEU A 216 -10.38 -19.04 -2.74
C LEU A 216 -9.81 -18.08 -1.69
N LEU A 217 -10.38 -18.08 -0.49
CA LEU A 217 -10.01 -17.20 0.63
C LEU A 217 -9.05 -17.87 1.63
N LEU A 218 -8.56 -19.08 1.34
CA LEU A 218 -7.63 -19.82 2.21
C LEU A 218 -6.15 -19.42 2.09
N PRO A 219 -5.61 -19.04 0.92
CA PRO A 219 -4.19 -18.74 0.78
C PRO A 219 -3.71 -17.64 1.73
N ILE A 220 -2.48 -17.76 2.23
CA ILE A 220 -1.84 -16.75 3.10
C ILE A 220 -0.65 -16.11 2.37
N LYS A 221 0.13 -16.93 1.66
CA LYS A 221 1.27 -16.50 0.85
C LYS A 221 1.54 -17.50 -0.27
N ASP A 222 2.26 -17.04 -1.27
CA ASP A 222 2.79 -17.86 -2.35
C ASP A 222 4.01 -18.65 -1.85
N GLU A 223 3.82 -19.92 -1.55
CA GLU A 223 4.89 -20.83 -1.11
C GLU A 223 5.90 -21.16 -2.23
N SER A 224 5.58 -20.84 -3.48
CA SER A 224 6.50 -21.01 -4.61
C SER A 224 7.46 -19.82 -4.78
N TYR A 225 7.21 -18.71 -4.09
CA TYR A 225 8.05 -17.52 -4.17
C TYR A 225 9.47 -17.79 -3.65
N VAL A 226 10.46 -17.66 -4.53
CA VAL A 226 11.88 -17.82 -4.19
C VAL A 226 12.48 -16.46 -3.89
N LEU A 227 13.10 -16.33 -2.72
CA LEU A 227 13.75 -15.11 -2.28
C LEU A 227 14.86 -14.69 -3.27
N PRO A 228 14.80 -13.48 -3.88
CA PRO A 228 15.77 -13.06 -4.89
C PRO A 228 17.04 -12.50 -4.23
N VAL A 229 17.91 -13.40 -3.76
CA VAL A 229 19.10 -13.06 -2.95
C VAL A 229 20.01 -12.04 -3.66
N ASP A 230 20.17 -12.16 -4.99
CA ASP A 230 21.01 -11.25 -5.77
C ASP A 230 20.42 -9.83 -5.81
N LEU A 231 19.12 -9.69 -6.06
CA LEU A 231 18.45 -8.38 -6.01
C LEU A 231 18.51 -7.79 -4.60
N ILE A 232 18.28 -8.60 -3.56
CA ILE A 232 18.36 -8.15 -2.17
C ILE A 232 19.75 -7.61 -1.87
N SER A 233 20.80 -8.34 -2.23
CA SER A 233 22.18 -7.90 -2.00
C SER A 233 22.52 -6.62 -2.77
N GLN A 234 21.89 -6.40 -3.92
CA GLN A 234 22.17 -5.26 -4.78
C GLN A 234 21.38 -4.01 -4.37
N TYR A 235 20.13 -4.17 -3.98
CA TYR A 235 19.18 -3.06 -3.84
C TYR A 235 18.64 -2.87 -2.42
N ASP A 236 18.40 -3.93 -1.64
CA ASP A 236 17.67 -3.80 -0.37
C ASP A 236 18.46 -2.96 0.65
N GLY A 237 17.81 -1.90 1.16
CA GLY A 237 18.39 -0.97 2.14
C GLY A 237 19.30 0.11 1.56
N VAL A 238 19.54 0.12 0.25
CA VAL A 238 20.34 1.15 -0.42
C VAL A 238 19.51 2.43 -0.57
N THR A 239 20.07 3.58 -0.22
CA THR A 239 19.44 4.88 -0.51
C THR A 239 19.78 5.32 -1.93
N ASN A 240 18.78 5.73 -2.70
CA ASN A 240 19.00 6.23 -4.06
C ASN A 240 19.32 7.74 -4.11
N GLY A 241 19.50 8.28 -5.32
CA GLY A 241 19.87 9.67 -5.54
C GLY A 241 18.85 10.73 -5.08
N ILE A 242 17.62 10.33 -4.73
CA ILE A 242 16.58 11.26 -4.26
C ILE A 242 16.27 11.12 -2.76
N GLY A 243 16.96 10.22 -2.06
CA GLY A 243 16.82 10.01 -0.62
C GLY A 243 15.88 8.87 -0.22
N SER A 244 15.24 8.19 -1.16
CA SER A 244 14.37 7.04 -0.89
C SER A 244 15.17 5.79 -0.60
N ILE A 245 14.65 4.91 0.25
CA ILE A 245 15.24 3.59 0.49
C ILE A 245 14.68 2.56 -0.48
N MET A 246 15.60 1.80 -1.07
CA MET A 246 15.27 0.71 -1.96
C MET A 246 14.91 -0.54 -1.15
N ARG A 247 13.89 -1.26 -1.61
CA ARG A 247 13.33 -2.47 -1.02
C ARG A 247 13.18 -3.55 -2.07
N VAL A 248 13.37 -4.79 -1.64
CA VAL A 248 13.08 -5.98 -2.45
C VAL A 248 12.15 -6.88 -1.65
N PRO A 249 11.01 -7.33 -2.21
CA PRO A 249 10.06 -8.12 -1.47
C PRO A 249 10.66 -9.43 -0.97
N ARG A 250 10.38 -9.75 0.30
CA ARG A 250 10.86 -10.97 0.94
C ARG A 250 9.85 -12.10 0.90
N GLU A 251 8.59 -11.76 0.69
CA GLU A 251 7.46 -12.67 0.60
C GLU A 251 6.49 -12.12 -0.46
N ARG A 252 5.60 -12.99 -0.95
CA ARG A 252 4.45 -12.61 -1.75
C ARG A 252 3.20 -13.11 -1.02
N LYS A 253 2.55 -12.22 -0.28
CA LYS A 253 1.38 -12.52 0.54
C LYS A 253 0.09 -12.42 -0.26
N TYR A 254 -0.87 -13.27 0.11
CA TYR A 254 -2.26 -13.11 -0.24
C TYR A 254 -2.98 -12.40 0.90
N GLY A 255 -3.98 -11.60 0.54
CA GLY A 255 -4.85 -10.91 1.47
C GLY A 255 -6.25 -10.88 0.87
N PHE A 256 -7.26 -10.80 1.71
CA PHE A 256 -8.66 -10.75 1.28
C PHE A 256 -9.45 -9.70 2.04
N THR A 257 -10.48 -9.17 1.41
CA THR A 257 -11.51 -8.38 2.08
C THR A 257 -12.89 -8.97 1.82
N ALA A 258 -13.73 -9.02 2.85
CA ALA A 258 -15.16 -9.29 2.72
C ALA A 258 -15.96 -8.08 3.20
N LEU A 259 -16.88 -7.59 2.37
CA LEU A 259 -17.84 -6.53 2.67
C LEU A 259 -19.19 -7.20 2.92
N ILE A 260 -19.64 -7.30 4.17
CA ILE A 260 -20.68 -8.27 4.56
C ILE A 260 -21.93 -7.56 5.07
N PRO A 261 -23.10 -7.70 4.42
CA PRO A 261 -24.36 -7.32 5.02
C PRO A 261 -24.65 -8.23 6.23
N SER A 262 -25.10 -7.68 7.35
CA SER A 262 -25.58 -8.50 8.45
C SER A 262 -26.90 -9.20 8.09
N ASP A 263 -27.28 -10.23 8.83
CA ASP A 263 -28.58 -10.89 8.70
C ASP A 263 -29.73 -9.89 8.91
N VAL A 264 -29.51 -8.85 9.73
CA VAL A 264 -30.45 -7.73 9.90
C VAL A 264 -30.53 -6.91 8.61
N THR A 265 -29.40 -6.53 8.03
CA THR A 265 -29.35 -5.81 6.74
C THR A 265 -30.04 -6.63 5.65
N PHE A 266 -29.78 -7.94 5.55
CA PHE A 266 -30.48 -8.83 4.61
C PHE A 266 -32.00 -8.83 4.83
N GLY A 267 -32.45 -8.85 6.08
CA GLY A 267 -33.87 -8.79 6.43
C GLY A 267 -34.58 -7.52 5.92
N GLU A 268 -33.87 -6.39 5.78
CA GLU A 268 -34.44 -5.15 5.21
C GLU A 268 -34.80 -5.30 3.71
N TYR A 269 -34.18 -6.26 3.03
CA TYR A 269 -34.46 -6.63 1.64
C TYR A 269 -35.39 -7.85 1.52
N GLY A 270 -35.95 -8.31 2.65
CA GLY A 270 -36.83 -9.49 2.69
C GLY A 270 -36.09 -10.82 2.54
N ILE A 271 -34.80 -10.86 2.88
CA ILE A 271 -33.98 -12.08 2.82
C ILE A 271 -33.84 -12.63 4.25
N GLU A 272 -34.56 -13.71 4.58
CA GLU A 272 -34.54 -14.31 5.92
C GLU A 272 -33.84 -15.67 5.96
N ASN A 273 -33.59 -16.28 4.80
CA ASN A 273 -32.96 -17.60 4.66
C ASN A 273 -32.26 -17.75 3.30
N MET A 274 -31.57 -18.87 3.10
CA MET A 274 -30.83 -19.15 1.87
C MET A 274 -31.69 -19.24 0.61
N GLU A 275 -32.96 -19.65 0.70
CA GLU A 275 -33.85 -19.68 -0.47
C GLU A 275 -34.21 -18.26 -0.92
N ASP A 276 -34.47 -17.36 0.03
CA ASP A 276 -34.69 -15.95 -0.27
C ASP A 276 -33.43 -15.31 -0.89
N LEU A 277 -32.25 -15.63 -0.36
CA LEU A 277 -30.98 -15.13 -0.89
C LEU A 277 -30.72 -15.61 -2.32
N LYS A 278 -30.97 -16.90 -2.59
CA LYS A 278 -30.90 -17.48 -3.94
C LYS A 278 -31.88 -16.82 -4.89
N ALA A 279 -33.11 -16.57 -4.44
CA ALA A 279 -34.12 -15.89 -5.24
C ALA A 279 -33.73 -14.43 -5.52
N TYR A 280 -33.25 -13.71 -4.50
CA TYR A 280 -32.78 -12.33 -4.63
C TYR A 280 -31.62 -12.22 -5.62
N ALA A 281 -30.61 -13.09 -5.50
CA ALA A 281 -29.48 -13.14 -6.41
C ALA A 281 -29.92 -13.31 -7.88
N LYS A 282 -30.90 -14.19 -8.14
CA LYS A 282 -31.49 -14.37 -9.48
C LYS A 282 -32.15 -13.10 -10.01
N THR A 283 -32.83 -12.31 -9.16
CA THR A 283 -33.47 -11.07 -9.62
C THR A 283 -32.48 -10.06 -10.21
N ILE A 284 -31.21 -10.16 -9.83
CA ILE A 284 -30.14 -9.28 -10.33
C ILE A 284 -29.40 -9.95 -11.49
N TYR A 285 -28.89 -11.17 -11.27
CA TYR A 285 -27.95 -11.78 -12.21
C TYR A 285 -28.62 -12.48 -13.39
N ASP A 286 -29.87 -12.93 -13.27
CA ASP A 286 -30.60 -13.47 -14.43
C ASP A 286 -31.06 -12.33 -15.37
N GLU A 287 -31.25 -11.11 -14.84
CA GLU A 287 -31.47 -9.92 -15.67
C GLU A 287 -30.17 -9.47 -16.33
N LYS A 288 -29.08 -9.39 -15.56
CA LYS A 288 -27.77 -8.92 -16.03
C LYS A 288 -27.12 -9.89 -17.02
N TYR A 289 -27.28 -11.20 -16.81
CA TYR A 289 -26.73 -12.29 -17.63
C TYR A 289 -27.83 -13.31 -17.97
N PRO A 290 -28.75 -13.00 -18.89
CA PRO A 290 -29.86 -13.89 -19.24
C PRO A 290 -29.44 -15.26 -19.78
N GLU A 291 -28.25 -15.36 -20.36
CA GLU A 291 -27.63 -16.60 -20.83
C GLU A 291 -27.25 -17.56 -19.69
N ASP A 292 -27.02 -17.03 -18.48
CA ASP A 292 -26.58 -17.79 -17.30
C ASP A 292 -27.76 -18.21 -16.41
N SER A 293 -28.98 -17.73 -16.67
CA SER A 293 -30.15 -17.90 -15.78
C SER A 293 -30.57 -19.35 -15.53
N GLY A 294 -30.06 -20.30 -16.34
CA GLY A 294 -30.33 -21.73 -16.23
C GLY A 294 -29.28 -22.53 -15.46
N ILE A 295 -28.26 -21.89 -14.89
CA ILE A 295 -27.17 -22.57 -14.19
C ILE A 295 -27.61 -22.93 -12.77
N ASP A 296 -27.89 -24.21 -12.53
CA ASP A 296 -28.30 -24.74 -11.21
C ASP A 296 -27.12 -25.07 -10.29
N ASP A 297 -25.92 -25.31 -10.84
CA ASP A 297 -24.71 -25.58 -10.05
C ASP A 297 -24.24 -24.30 -9.35
N ILE A 298 -24.49 -24.21 -8.05
CA ILE A 298 -24.14 -23.06 -7.21
C ILE A 298 -22.63 -22.84 -7.05
N THR A 299 -21.81 -23.84 -7.38
CA THR A 299 -20.34 -23.72 -7.37
C THR A 299 -19.79 -23.16 -8.68
N ASP A 300 -20.61 -23.14 -9.75
CA ASP A 300 -20.25 -22.48 -11.00
C ASP A 300 -20.10 -20.97 -10.75
N ARG A 301 -19.00 -20.40 -11.25
CA ARG A 301 -18.68 -18.98 -11.09
C ARG A 301 -19.66 -18.05 -11.84
N GLN A 302 -20.46 -18.61 -12.75
CA GLN A 302 -21.50 -17.89 -13.49
C GLN A 302 -22.87 -17.95 -12.80
N ASN A 303 -23.07 -18.84 -11.82
CA ASN A 303 -24.33 -18.94 -11.08
C ASN A 303 -24.66 -17.64 -10.32
N SER A 304 -25.94 -17.29 -10.28
CA SER A 304 -26.44 -16.05 -9.66
C SER A 304 -26.04 -15.90 -8.19
N LEU A 305 -26.15 -16.95 -7.37
CA LEU A 305 -25.71 -16.91 -5.97
C LEU A 305 -24.19 -16.79 -5.86
N ASN A 306 -23.43 -17.50 -6.70
CA ASN A 306 -21.97 -17.41 -6.71
C ASN A 306 -21.51 -15.98 -7.04
N ARG A 307 -22.03 -15.38 -8.11
CA ARG A 307 -21.73 -14.00 -8.49
C ARG A 307 -22.11 -13.02 -7.38
N PHE A 308 -23.26 -13.23 -6.75
CA PHE A 308 -23.73 -12.39 -5.65
C PHE A 308 -22.75 -12.40 -4.46
N ILE A 309 -22.39 -13.58 -3.96
CA ILE A 309 -21.45 -13.68 -2.83
C ILE A 309 -20.06 -13.19 -3.24
N ALA A 310 -19.59 -13.55 -4.44
CA ALA A 310 -18.26 -13.18 -4.92
C ALA A 310 -18.09 -11.65 -5.10
N TYR A 311 -19.16 -10.91 -5.38
CA TYR A 311 -19.10 -9.46 -5.56
C TYR A 311 -18.82 -8.71 -4.24
N HIS A 312 -19.06 -9.36 -3.11
CA HIS A 312 -18.74 -8.86 -1.77
C HIS A 312 -17.29 -9.18 -1.34
N LEU A 313 -16.53 -9.92 -2.15
CA LEU A 313 -15.19 -10.39 -1.83
C LEU A 313 -14.14 -9.71 -2.72
N LEU A 314 -12.99 -9.37 -2.15
CA LEU A 314 -11.86 -8.75 -2.85
C LEU A 314 -10.58 -9.56 -2.62
N ASP A 315 -9.71 -9.60 -3.62
CA ASP A 315 -8.44 -10.35 -3.67
C ASP A 315 -7.26 -9.66 -2.96
N ARG A 316 -7.58 -8.69 -2.10
CA ARG A 316 -6.59 -7.94 -1.33
C ARG A 316 -7.12 -7.53 0.03
N LYS A 317 -6.22 -7.46 1.01
CA LYS A 317 -6.53 -6.99 2.37
C LYS A 317 -6.62 -5.47 2.37
N ILE A 318 -7.85 -4.96 2.42
CA ILE A 318 -8.18 -3.53 2.44
C ILE A 318 -8.84 -3.18 3.76
N PRO A 319 -8.06 -2.70 4.75
CA PRO A 319 -8.64 -1.98 5.87
C PRO A 319 -9.34 -0.69 5.41
N ALA A 320 -10.25 -0.15 6.22
CA ALA A 320 -11.15 0.94 5.85
C ALA A 320 -10.41 2.14 5.28
N GLU A 321 -9.30 2.56 5.89
CA GLU A 321 -8.51 3.71 5.40
C GLU A 321 -7.94 3.48 3.99
N PHE A 322 -7.65 2.24 3.60
CA PHE A 322 -6.97 1.90 2.34
C PHE A 322 -7.93 1.65 1.18
N PHE A 323 -9.24 1.83 1.39
CA PHE A 323 -10.20 1.81 0.28
C PHE A 323 -10.05 3.06 -0.59
N VAL A 324 -9.94 4.24 0.03
CA VAL A 324 -9.78 5.51 -0.69
C VAL A 324 -9.10 6.60 0.15
N GLU A 325 -9.27 6.62 1.46
CA GLU A 325 -8.80 7.72 2.31
C GLU A 325 -7.27 7.89 2.33
N ALA A 326 -6.52 6.78 2.43
CA ALA A 326 -5.06 6.82 2.49
C ALA A 326 -4.46 7.38 1.18
N TYR A 327 -5.04 7.01 0.04
CA TYR A 327 -4.64 7.51 -1.28
C TYR A 327 -5.08 8.98 -1.49
N ASP A 328 -6.09 9.41 -0.75
CA ASP A 328 -6.52 10.79 -0.75
C ASP A 328 -5.60 11.66 0.11
N ASN A 329 -4.78 11.09 0.99
CA ASN A 329 -3.98 11.80 1.99
C ASN A 329 -2.53 11.32 2.00
N THR A 330 -1.95 11.20 0.81
CA THR A 330 -0.62 10.63 0.52
C THR A 330 0.57 11.48 0.97
N GLY A 331 0.34 12.69 1.50
CA GLY A 331 1.42 13.61 1.83
C GLY A 331 2.27 13.17 3.02
N SER A 332 3.55 13.55 3.03
CA SER A 332 4.49 13.22 4.11
C SER A 332 4.06 13.80 5.47
N VAL A 333 3.42 14.97 5.46
CA VAL A 333 2.87 15.67 6.63
C VAL A 333 1.36 15.45 6.73
N SER A 334 0.85 15.28 7.95
CA SER A 334 -0.60 15.16 8.18
C SER A 334 -1.37 16.35 7.57
N GLY A 335 -2.43 16.05 6.83
CA GLY A 335 -3.26 17.05 6.14
C GLY A 335 -2.73 17.55 4.79
N THR A 336 -1.55 17.08 4.33
CA THR A 336 -1.09 17.32 2.95
C THR A 336 -1.49 16.18 2.03
N SER A 337 -1.68 16.50 0.74
CA SER A 337 -2.23 15.55 -0.24
C SER A 337 -1.93 15.98 -1.67
N HIS A 338 -1.66 14.98 -2.52
CA HIS A 338 -1.58 15.15 -3.97
C HIS A 338 -2.98 15.40 -4.56
N SER A 339 -4.03 14.84 -3.97
CA SER A 339 -5.42 15.07 -4.39
C SER A 339 -5.88 16.50 -4.10
N VAL A 340 -6.52 17.12 -5.10
CA VAL A 340 -7.14 18.44 -4.97
C VAL A 340 -8.55 18.26 -4.40
N LYS A 341 -8.74 18.70 -3.15
CA LYS A 341 -9.95 18.42 -2.35
C LYS A 341 -11.26 19.03 -2.87
N SER A 342 -11.23 19.84 -3.93
CA SER A 342 -12.45 20.26 -4.64
C SER A 342 -13.02 19.18 -5.56
N TYR A 343 -12.26 18.11 -5.80
CA TYR A 343 -12.66 16.97 -6.61
C TYR A 343 -12.81 15.75 -5.71
N ASP A 344 -13.82 14.93 -6.02
CA ASP A 344 -13.89 13.60 -5.45
C ASP A 344 -12.77 12.72 -6.02
N MET A 345 -12.30 11.79 -5.19
CA MET A 345 -11.37 10.76 -5.61
C MET A 345 -12.10 9.43 -5.73
N PHE A 346 -11.65 8.61 -6.67
CA PHE A 346 -12.26 7.35 -7.04
C PHE A 346 -11.19 6.27 -7.07
N GLU A 347 -11.54 5.09 -6.56
CA GLU A 347 -10.86 3.83 -6.79
C GLU A 347 -11.85 2.89 -7.47
N TYR A 348 -11.34 2.07 -8.38
CA TYR A 348 -12.13 1.05 -9.05
C TYR A 348 -11.44 -0.29 -8.80
N ILE A 349 -12.10 -1.14 -8.03
CA ILE A 349 -11.53 -2.36 -7.51
C ILE A 349 -12.23 -3.52 -8.19
N GLU A 350 -11.45 -4.42 -8.77
CA GLU A 350 -11.97 -5.68 -9.27
C GLU A 350 -12.41 -6.56 -8.11
N THR A 351 -13.64 -7.07 -8.20
CA THR A 351 -14.16 -7.99 -7.19
C THR A 351 -13.85 -9.42 -7.56
N MET A 352 -14.04 -10.34 -6.62
CA MET A 352 -13.91 -11.76 -6.93
C MET A 352 -15.05 -12.26 -7.81
N ALA A 353 -16.16 -11.54 -8.03
CA ALA A 353 -17.13 -11.93 -9.05
C ALA A 353 -16.53 -11.75 -10.45
N PRO A 354 -16.65 -12.74 -11.35
CA PRO A 354 -15.94 -12.72 -12.64
C PRO A 354 -16.24 -11.45 -13.45
N LEU A 355 -15.17 -10.75 -13.86
CA LEU A 355 -15.20 -9.60 -14.77
C LEU A 355 -16.01 -8.41 -14.25
N THR A 356 -16.04 -8.19 -12.94
CA THR A 356 -16.80 -7.09 -12.33
C THR A 356 -15.91 -6.07 -11.63
N LEU A 357 -16.34 -4.81 -11.67
CA LEU A 357 -15.73 -3.71 -10.92
C LEU A 357 -16.66 -3.20 -9.83
N MET A 358 -16.05 -2.69 -8.77
CA MET A 358 -16.68 -1.93 -7.70
C MET A 358 -16.06 -0.53 -7.68
N GLU A 359 -16.91 0.49 -7.68
CA GLU A 359 -16.48 1.86 -7.41
C GLU A 359 -16.41 2.09 -5.91
N VAL A 360 -15.34 2.75 -5.48
CA VAL A 360 -15.22 3.37 -4.16
C VAL A 360 -14.85 4.82 -4.35
N ARG A 361 -15.55 5.74 -3.67
CA ARG A 361 -15.26 7.17 -3.80
C ARG A 361 -15.25 7.92 -2.48
N THR A 362 -14.62 9.09 -2.52
CA THR A 362 -14.93 10.15 -1.57
C THR A 362 -16.25 10.81 -1.96
N LEU A 363 -16.92 11.40 -0.96
CA LEU A 363 -18.02 12.33 -1.19
C LEU A 363 -17.74 13.62 -0.41
N ARG A 364 -17.09 14.58 -1.07
CA ARG A 364 -16.63 15.84 -0.43
C ARG A 364 -17.77 16.64 0.20
N ALA A 365 -18.94 16.64 -0.44
CA ALA A 365 -20.09 17.42 -0.01
C ALA A 365 -20.56 17.07 1.41
N SER A 366 -20.38 15.81 1.83
CA SER A 366 -20.75 15.28 3.14
C SER A 366 -19.55 14.85 3.98
N ASN A 367 -18.32 15.07 3.50
CA ASN A 367 -17.08 14.64 4.14
C ASN A 367 -17.06 13.12 4.44
N GLU A 368 -17.54 12.33 3.49
CA GLU A 368 -17.54 10.86 3.59
C GLU A 368 -16.40 10.25 2.78
N TYR A 369 -15.83 9.19 3.31
CA TYR A 369 -14.94 8.26 2.61
C TYR A 369 -15.65 6.93 2.41
N ASN A 370 -15.13 6.09 1.50
CA ASN A 370 -15.58 4.72 1.28
C ASN A 370 -17.08 4.61 0.94
N VAL A 371 -17.56 5.46 0.04
CA VAL A 371 -18.90 5.34 -0.52
C VAL A 371 -18.82 4.37 -1.70
N PHE A 372 -19.49 3.23 -1.59
CA PHE A 372 -19.43 2.15 -2.57
C PHE A 372 -20.60 2.23 -3.56
N ASN A 373 -20.29 2.07 -4.86
CA ASN A 373 -21.27 1.97 -5.95
C ASN A 373 -22.39 3.01 -5.87
N MET A 374 -22.03 4.30 -5.86
CA MET A 374 -23.03 5.37 -5.87
C MET A 374 -23.67 5.47 -7.26
N ILE A 375 -24.83 4.82 -7.44
CA ILE A 375 -25.60 4.85 -8.69
C ILE A 375 -26.22 6.24 -8.94
N ASP A 376 -26.71 6.48 -10.16
CA ASP A 376 -27.15 7.80 -10.62
C ASP A 376 -28.29 8.41 -9.78
N GLU A 377 -29.10 7.57 -9.12
CA GLU A 377 -30.16 7.99 -8.17
C GLU A 377 -29.60 8.47 -6.82
N GLY A 378 -28.29 8.35 -6.59
CA GLY A 378 -27.59 8.73 -5.36
C GLY A 378 -27.59 7.67 -4.26
N THR A 379 -28.19 6.50 -4.51
CA THR A 379 -28.11 5.33 -3.62
C THR A 379 -26.68 4.79 -3.62
N ALA A 380 -26.15 4.48 -2.45
CA ALA A 380 -24.80 3.95 -2.27
C ALA A 380 -24.74 3.11 -0.99
N VAL A 381 -23.78 2.20 -0.93
CA VAL A 381 -23.49 1.39 0.26
C VAL A 381 -22.34 2.03 1.03
N ARG A 382 -22.37 1.92 2.36
CA ARG A 382 -21.33 2.40 3.29
C ARG A 382 -20.89 1.29 4.23
N LEU A 383 -19.73 1.49 4.83
CA LEU A 383 -19.31 0.69 5.97
C LEU A 383 -20.13 1.05 7.22
N VAL A 384 -20.49 0.05 8.02
CA VAL A 384 -21.07 0.26 9.35
C VAL A 384 -19.92 0.57 10.32
N ALA A 385 -19.76 1.84 10.67
CA ALA A 385 -18.60 2.37 11.39
C ALA A 385 -18.20 1.59 12.66
N ASP A 386 -19.17 1.05 13.39
CA ASP A 386 -18.91 0.29 14.63
C ASP A 386 -18.38 -1.13 14.39
N ASN A 387 -18.37 -1.61 13.14
CA ASN A 387 -17.98 -2.97 12.78
C ASN A 387 -17.15 -3.02 11.48
N ILE A 388 -16.09 -2.22 11.45
CA ILE A 388 -15.05 -2.22 10.41
C ILE A 388 -13.72 -2.73 10.95
N ASP A 389 -12.81 -3.02 10.02
CA ASP A 389 -11.42 -3.40 10.30
C ASP A 389 -11.30 -4.65 11.19
N ASN A 390 -12.22 -5.60 11.03
CA ASN A 390 -12.14 -6.86 11.76
C ASN A 390 -11.03 -7.72 11.19
N ASP A 391 -9.87 -7.71 11.86
CA ASP A 391 -8.64 -8.36 11.41
C ASP A 391 -8.80 -9.89 11.36
N ALA A 392 -8.22 -10.50 10.33
CA ALA A 392 -8.08 -11.95 10.16
C ALA A 392 -6.66 -12.30 9.69
N LEU A 393 -6.25 -13.57 9.78
CA LEU A 393 -4.89 -14.02 9.45
C LEU A 393 -4.45 -13.60 8.04
N ASN A 394 -5.33 -13.75 7.06
CA ASN A 394 -5.09 -13.47 5.66
C ASN A 394 -6.10 -12.46 5.09
N GLY A 395 -6.69 -11.61 5.92
CA GLY A 395 -7.67 -10.66 5.43
C GLY A 395 -8.23 -9.74 6.48
N VAL A 396 -9.32 -9.08 6.12
CA VAL A 396 -10.12 -8.20 6.95
C VAL A 396 -11.57 -8.28 6.49
N TYR A 397 -12.53 -8.15 7.39
CA TYR A 397 -13.93 -8.03 6.98
C TYR A 397 -14.60 -6.82 7.63
N HIS A 398 -15.57 -6.27 6.91
CA HIS A 398 -16.31 -5.07 7.30
C HIS A 398 -17.80 -5.35 7.16
N GLU A 399 -18.57 -4.88 8.13
CA GLU A 399 -20.02 -4.82 7.94
C GLU A 399 -20.39 -3.66 7.02
N ILE A 400 -21.38 -3.86 6.16
CA ILE A 400 -21.93 -2.85 5.26
C ILE A 400 -23.44 -2.63 5.50
N ASP A 401 -23.89 -1.40 5.25
CA ASP A 401 -25.26 -0.95 5.52
C ASP A 401 -26.27 -1.28 4.40
N GLY A 402 -25.83 -1.97 3.35
CA GLY A 402 -26.65 -2.34 2.21
C GLY A 402 -26.04 -3.47 1.40
N ILE A 403 -26.78 -3.94 0.39
CA ILE A 403 -26.33 -5.03 -0.49
C ILE A 403 -25.48 -4.48 -1.63
N LEU A 404 -24.31 -5.09 -1.84
CA LEU A 404 -23.50 -4.86 -3.04
C LEU A 404 -23.85 -5.90 -4.10
N ALA A 405 -24.15 -5.45 -5.32
CA ALA A 405 -24.31 -6.35 -6.45
C ALA A 405 -23.94 -5.64 -7.76
N TYR A 406 -23.37 -6.38 -8.71
CA TYR A 406 -23.07 -5.87 -10.04
C TYR A 406 -24.33 -5.89 -10.91
N SER A 407 -25.25 -4.97 -10.64
CA SER A 407 -26.50 -4.82 -11.40
C SER A 407 -26.30 -4.02 -12.69
N THR A 408 -27.32 -3.99 -13.55
CA THR A 408 -27.37 -3.13 -14.73
C THR A 408 -27.20 -1.65 -14.38
N ASP A 409 -27.65 -1.21 -13.19
CA ASP A 409 -27.50 0.18 -12.75
C ASP A 409 -26.06 0.50 -12.32
N VAL A 410 -25.36 -0.45 -11.69
CA VAL A 410 -23.93 -0.31 -11.36
C VAL A 410 -23.09 -0.26 -12.63
N GLU A 411 -23.35 -1.14 -13.60
CA GLU A 411 -22.69 -1.08 -14.90
C GLU A 411 -22.97 0.25 -15.61
N ARG A 412 -24.24 0.72 -15.63
CA ARG A 412 -24.59 2.01 -16.22
C ARG A 412 -23.83 3.16 -15.55
N MET A 413 -23.73 3.14 -14.22
CA MET A 413 -22.96 4.10 -13.46
C MET A 413 -21.48 4.09 -13.86
N LEU A 414 -20.85 2.93 -14.04
CA LEU A 414 -19.45 2.84 -14.48
C LEU A 414 -19.26 3.31 -15.93
N THR A 415 -20.19 2.95 -16.81
CA THR A 415 -20.14 3.25 -18.25
C THR A 415 -20.60 4.66 -18.61
N SER A 416 -21.15 5.43 -17.66
CA SER A 416 -21.59 6.81 -17.87
C SER A 416 -20.54 7.87 -17.51
N LYS A 417 -19.36 7.45 -17.00
CA LYS A 417 -18.31 8.37 -16.54
C LYS A 417 -16.92 7.92 -16.94
N ARG A 418 -15.95 8.83 -16.84
CA ARG A 418 -14.53 8.48 -16.95
C ARG A 418 -14.08 7.65 -15.75
N MET A 419 -13.57 6.45 -16.01
CA MET A 419 -12.82 5.67 -15.04
C MET A 419 -11.33 6.00 -15.15
N ARG A 420 -10.80 6.80 -14.23
CA ARG A 420 -9.34 6.99 -14.05
C ARG A 420 -8.89 6.02 -12.97
N MET A 421 -7.97 5.12 -13.33
CA MET A 421 -7.47 4.09 -12.43
C MET A 421 -5.96 4.25 -12.29
N ASP A 422 -5.51 4.39 -11.06
CA ASP A 422 -4.10 4.38 -10.72
C ASP A 422 -3.47 3.03 -11.09
N ALA A 423 -2.24 3.05 -11.61
CA ALA A 423 -1.51 1.84 -11.99
C ALA A 423 -1.34 0.88 -10.82
N ALA A 424 -1.12 1.40 -9.61
CA ALA A 424 -0.93 0.60 -8.41
C ALA A 424 -2.21 -0.13 -8.00
N SER A 425 -3.40 0.41 -8.32
CA SER A 425 -4.69 -0.26 -8.08
C SER A 425 -4.82 -1.57 -8.85
N PHE A 426 -4.03 -1.80 -9.90
CA PHE A 426 -4.17 -2.98 -10.75
C PHE A 426 -3.62 -4.24 -10.04
N PHE A 427 -2.73 -4.05 -9.07
CA PHE A 427 -1.86 -5.10 -8.55
C PHE A 427 -2.17 -5.40 -7.08
N PRO A 428 -2.94 -6.47 -6.78
CA PRO A 428 -3.24 -6.88 -5.40
C PRO A 428 -1.98 -7.02 -4.54
N GLU A 429 -0.86 -7.47 -5.13
CA GLU A 429 0.41 -7.67 -4.42
C GLU A 429 0.93 -6.40 -3.77
N LEU A 430 0.74 -5.22 -4.38
CA LEU A 430 1.19 -3.95 -3.81
C LEU A 430 0.42 -3.61 -2.53
N ARG A 431 -0.88 -3.93 -2.47
CA ARG A 431 -1.67 -3.75 -1.24
C ARG A 431 -1.37 -4.84 -0.21
N ASN A 432 -1.38 -6.10 -0.63
CA ASN A 432 -1.19 -7.26 0.26
C ASN A 432 0.19 -7.32 0.92
N ASN A 433 1.20 -6.68 0.32
CA ASN A 433 2.57 -6.64 0.83
C ASN A 433 2.98 -5.24 1.34
N ASP A 434 2.01 -4.37 1.61
CA ASP A 434 2.20 -3.06 2.23
C ASP A 434 3.14 -2.11 1.48
N MET A 435 3.02 -2.08 0.15
CA MET A 435 3.89 -1.31 -0.73
C MET A 435 3.26 -0.04 -1.23
N ARG A 436 1.94 -0.05 -1.49
CA ARG A 436 1.23 1.04 -2.19
C ARG A 436 1.35 2.39 -1.47
N VAL A 437 0.98 2.45 -0.19
CA VAL A 437 1.28 3.64 0.63
C VAL A 437 2.73 3.59 1.13
N GLY A 438 3.21 2.38 1.43
CA GLY A 438 4.56 2.12 1.95
C GLY A 438 4.80 2.76 3.32
N LYS A 439 6.01 2.58 3.84
CA LYS A 439 6.42 3.20 5.09
C LYS A 439 7.07 4.54 4.81
N LYS A 440 6.77 5.56 5.61
CA LYS A 440 7.45 6.86 5.53
C LYS A 440 8.89 6.78 6.05
N TYR A 441 9.82 6.26 5.26
CA TYR A 441 11.22 6.12 5.68
C TYR A 441 12.00 7.45 5.74
N THR A 442 12.40 7.88 6.94
CA THR A 442 13.27 9.05 7.15
C THR A 442 14.74 8.73 6.87
N GLY A 443 15.07 8.65 5.58
CA GLY A 443 16.43 8.41 5.12
C GLY A 443 17.34 9.62 5.14
N ASN A 444 18.34 9.63 4.26
CA ASN A 444 19.25 10.76 4.07
C ASN A 444 18.55 12.07 3.65
N ASN A 445 17.27 11.99 3.25
CA ASN A 445 16.41 13.14 3.04
C ASN A 445 15.18 13.02 3.95
N PRO A 446 15.33 13.33 5.25
CA PRO A 446 14.26 13.10 6.24
C PRO A 446 13.03 13.98 6.00
N GLU A 447 13.14 14.99 5.15
CA GLU A 447 12.04 15.89 4.78
C GLU A 447 11.05 15.24 3.79
N TYR A 448 11.47 14.24 3.00
CA TYR A 448 10.63 13.59 1.98
C TYR A 448 10.80 12.06 2.03
N PRO A 449 10.25 11.41 3.06
CA PRO A 449 10.47 10.00 3.30
C PRO A 449 9.66 9.11 2.34
N SER A 450 10.34 8.34 1.47
CA SER A 450 9.70 7.40 0.52
C SER A 450 10.46 6.07 0.40
N GLU A 451 9.72 5.02 0.04
CA GLU A 451 10.20 3.67 -0.23
C GLU A 451 10.03 3.32 -1.71
N ARG A 452 10.96 2.52 -2.22
CA ARG A 452 10.96 2.12 -3.61
C ARG A 452 11.21 0.64 -3.74
N PHE A 453 10.33 -0.05 -4.43
CA PHE A 453 10.34 -1.49 -4.55
C PHE A 453 10.90 -1.90 -5.91
N TYR A 454 11.88 -2.81 -5.91
CA TYR A 454 12.31 -3.54 -7.10
C TYR A 454 11.78 -4.95 -7.03
N PHE A 455 11.16 -5.40 -8.11
CA PHE A 455 10.49 -6.69 -8.16
C PHE A 455 11.32 -7.70 -8.96
N PRO A 456 11.45 -8.94 -8.47
CA PRO A 456 11.90 -10.03 -9.34
C PRO A 456 10.86 -10.29 -10.44
N HIS A 457 11.30 -10.83 -11.57
CA HIS A 457 10.40 -11.19 -12.68
C HIS A 457 9.31 -12.15 -12.20
N GLY A 458 8.05 -11.88 -12.57
CA GLY A 458 6.89 -12.66 -12.17
C GLY A 458 6.37 -12.41 -10.75
N TYR A 459 6.90 -11.43 -10.01
CA TYR A 459 6.37 -11.08 -8.68
C TYR A 459 4.95 -10.52 -8.72
N ILE A 460 4.68 -9.66 -9.71
CA ILE A 460 3.34 -9.09 -9.94
C ILE A 460 2.69 -9.92 -11.05
N GLU A 461 1.58 -10.58 -10.75
CA GLU A 461 0.93 -11.55 -11.65
C GLU A 461 0.52 -10.93 -12.97
N ARG A 462 0.00 -9.70 -12.91
CA ARG A 462 -0.51 -8.96 -14.07
C ARG A 462 0.56 -8.26 -14.87
N VAL A 463 1.85 -8.51 -14.60
CA VAL A 463 2.96 -7.87 -15.28
C VAL A 463 3.89 -8.93 -15.85
N GLU A 464 4.02 -8.93 -17.17
CA GLU A 464 5.05 -9.69 -17.88
C GLU A 464 6.17 -8.74 -18.31
N THR A 465 7.42 -9.16 -18.13
CA THR A 465 8.59 -8.37 -18.49
C THR A 465 9.64 -9.23 -19.18
N SER A 466 10.38 -8.64 -20.12
CA SER A 466 11.59 -9.27 -20.66
C SER A 466 12.74 -9.21 -19.65
N ASP A 467 13.73 -10.09 -19.81
CA ASP A 467 14.91 -10.20 -18.93
C ASP A 467 15.71 -8.88 -18.77
N ASN A 468 15.60 -7.96 -19.73
CA ASN A 468 16.32 -6.67 -19.70
C ASN A 468 15.47 -5.52 -19.12
N THR A 469 14.30 -5.84 -18.59
CA THR A 469 13.36 -4.87 -18.03
C THR A 469 13.45 -4.90 -16.51
N ASN A 470 13.88 -3.80 -15.93
CA ASN A 470 13.73 -3.60 -14.50
C ASN A 470 12.35 -3.03 -14.23
N PHE A 471 11.55 -3.73 -13.41
CA PHE A 471 10.23 -3.28 -12.98
C PHE A 471 10.26 -2.92 -11.49
N GLY A 472 9.74 -1.73 -11.18
CA GLY A 472 9.69 -1.21 -9.83
C GLY A 472 8.45 -0.36 -9.59
N TYR A 473 8.25 -0.02 -8.33
CA TYR A 473 7.16 0.83 -7.88
C TYR A 473 7.67 1.78 -6.81
N PHE A 474 7.34 3.05 -6.93
CA PHE A 474 7.67 4.07 -5.94
C PHE A 474 6.38 4.44 -5.24
N ASN A 475 6.38 4.40 -3.90
CA ASN A 475 5.25 4.92 -3.15
C ASN A 475 5.22 6.47 -3.22
N ALA A 476 4.17 7.04 -2.62
CA ALA A 476 3.95 8.48 -2.68
C ALA A 476 5.14 9.30 -2.18
N ASP A 477 5.54 10.30 -2.98
CA ASP A 477 6.59 11.27 -2.64
C ASP A 477 6.10 12.69 -2.92
N ASP A 478 6.15 13.58 -1.92
CA ASP A 478 5.61 14.95 -2.00
C ASP A 478 6.13 15.77 -3.19
N ARG A 479 7.28 15.38 -3.77
CA ARG A 479 7.91 16.09 -4.90
C ARG A 479 7.35 15.66 -6.26
N PHE A 480 6.59 14.58 -6.34
CA PHE A 480 6.08 14.05 -7.60
C PHE A 480 4.83 14.81 -8.04
N LEU A 481 4.71 15.03 -9.35
CA LEU A 481 3.50 15.52 -9.98
C LEU A 481 2.82 14.35 -10.70
N ASP A 482 2.50 13.33 -9.91
CA ASP A 482 1.89 12.08 -10.34
C ASP A 482 0.53 11.92 -9.61
N TYR A 483 -0.40 11.15 -10.18
CA TYR A 483 -1.68 10.86 -9.53
C TYR A 483 -1.41 10.03 -8.28
N GLN A 484 -2.01 10.38 -7.13
CA GLN A 484 -1.70 9.81 -5.81
C GLN A 484 -0.23 9.97 -5.34
N GLY A 485 0.65 10.50 -6.20
CA GLY A 485 2.05 10.83 -5.91
C GLY A 485 3.00 9.65 -6.01
N ASP A 486 2.52 8.48 -6.42
CA ASP A 486 3.25 7.25 -6.66
C ASP A 486 3.50 7.03 -8.17
N GLU A 487 4.40 6.11 -8.50
CA GLU A 487 4.60 5.73 -9.91
C GLU A 487 5.05 4.28 -10.06
N VAL A 488 4.51 3.60 -11.07
CA VAL A 488 5.14 2.40 -11.62
C VAL A 488 6.31 2.84 -12.48
N PHE A 489 7.49 2.32 -12.15
CA PHE A 489 8.75 2.72 -12.75
C PHE A 489 9.39 1.56 -13.48
N LEU A 490 9.78 1.80 -14.74
CA LEU A 490 10.60 0.85 -15.49
C LEU A 490 11.86 1.50 -16.04
N SER A 491 12.92 0.70 -16.18
CA SER A 491 14.17 1.13 -16.78
C SER A 491 14.83 0.02 -17.60
N GLY A 492 15.88 0.38 -18.32
CA GLY A 492 16.58 -0.51 -19.25
C GLY A 492 15.99 -0.44 -20.66
N LEU A 493 16.24 -1.48 -21.46
CA LEU A 493 15.56 -1.69 -22.74
C LEU A 493 14.25 -2.42 -22.46
N TYR A 494 13.32 -1.72 -21.82
CA TYR A 494 12.08 -2.30 -21.35
C TYR A 494 11.23 -2.85 -22.49
N ASP A 495 10.68 -4.05 -22.26
CA ASP A 495 9.62 -4.69 -23.04
C ASP A 495 8.73 -5.37 -22.01
N PHE A 496 7.52 -4.85 -21.83
CA PHE A 496 6.59 -5.32 -20.81
C PHE A 496 5.14 -5.22 -21.28
N SER A 497 4.30 -5.99 -20.62
CA SER A 497 2.85 -5.89 -20.72
C SER A 497 2.22 -5.94 -19.35
N ILE A 498 1.14 -5.18 -19.19
CA ILE A 498 0.27 -5.25 -18.02
C ILE A 498 -1.13 -5.69 -18.42
N ILE A 499 -1.82 -6.35 -17.50
CA ILE A 499 -3.23 -6.69 -17.61
C ILE A 499 -4.04 -5.71 -16.76
N THR A 500 -5.05 -5.08 -17.35
CA THR A 500 -5.94 -4.14 -16.65
C THR A 500 -6.94 -4.90 -15.75
N PRO A 501 -7.56 -4.24 -14.76
CA PRO A 501 -8.87 -4.67 -14.25
C PRO A 501 -9.88 -4.87 -15.40
N PRO A 502 -10.97 -5.63 -15.19
CA PRO A 502 -11.97 -5.83 -16.23
C PRO A 502 -12.63 -4.49 -16.54
N ILE A 503 -12.80 -4.19 -17.83
CA ILE A 503 -13.50 -2.99 -18.28
C ILE A 503 -14.83 -3.44 -18.85
N PRO A 504 -15.96 -2.81 -18.45
CA PRO A 504 -17.26 -3.13 -19.00
C PRO A 504 -17.30 -2.98 -20.52
N ALA A 505 -18.21 -3.72 -21.16
CA ALA A 505 -18.49 -3.58 -22.58
C ALA A 505 -18.88 -2.14 -22.92
N GLY A 506 -18.39 -1.63 -24.05
CA GLY A 506 -18.62 -0.25 -24.42
C GLY A 506 -17.60 0.27 -25.42
N THR A 507 -17.71 1.55 -25.79
CA THR A 507 -16.72 2.22 -26.63
C THR A 507 -16.04 3.32 -25.84
N TYR A 508 -14.71 3.22 -25.73
CA TYR A 508 -13.90 4.09 -24.88
C TYR A 508 -12.79 4.74 -25.68
N GLU A 509 -12.55 6.02 -25.42
CA GLU A 509 -11.22 6.56 -25.61
C GLU A 509 -10.33 6.19 -24.43
N ILE A 510 -9.19 5.58 -24.74
CA ILE A 510 -8.22 5.18 -23.74
C ILE A 510 -7.08 6.17 -23.70
N ARG A 511 -6.74 6.62 -22.49
CA ARG A 511 -5.69 7.60 -22.25
C ARG A 511 -4.72 7.05 -21.21
N PHE A 512 -3.46 7.44 -21.33
CA PHE A 512 -2.39 7.08 -20.42
C PHE A 512 -1.76 8.37 -19.88
N GLY A 513 -1.69 8.51 -18.55
CA GLY A 513 -1.06 9.63 -17.85
C GLY A 513 0.43 9.42 -17.64
N TYR A 514 1.23 10.47 -17.85
CA TYR A 514 2.66 10.42 -17.54
C TYR A 514 3.31 11.79 -17.29
N GLN A 515 4.44 11.73 -16.60
CA GLN A 515 5.33 12.87 -16.31
C GLN A 515 6.54 12.88 -17.25
N PRO A 516 6.75 13.90 -18.10
CA PRO A 516 7.86 13.95 -19.03
C PRO A 516 9.14 14.40 -18.32
N THR A 517 10.25 13.69 -18.53
CA THR A 517 11.55 14.09 -17.95
C THR A 517 12.70 13.78 -18.90
N GLY A 518 13.84 14.48 -18.73
CA GLY A 518 15.03 14.26 -19.53
C GLY A 518 15.66 12.86 -19.39
N ASN A 519 15.35 12.14 -18.31
CA ASN A 519 15.83 10.77 -18.05
C ASN A 519 15.01 9.70 -18.77
N ARG A 520 13.81 10.05 -19.27
CA ARG A 520 12.94 9.11 -19.98
C ARG A 520 13.46 8.76 -21.37
N GLY A 521 12.95 7.66 -21.91
CA GLY A 521 13.25 7.19 -23.26
C GLY A 521 12.23 7.63 -24.31
N ALA A 522 12.13 6.84 -25.37
CA ALA A 522 10.97 6.84 -26.26
C ALA A 522 10.42 5.42 -26.35
N ALA A 523 9.10 5.28 -26.45
CA ALA A 523 8.44 3.98 -26.36
C ALA A 523 7.37 3.79 -27.45
N GLN A 524 7.30 2.61 -28.04
CA GLN A 524 6.13 2.18 -28.79
C GLN A 524 5.10 1.62 -27.81
N LEU A 525 3.88 2.14 -27.87
CA LEU A 525 2.75 1.70 -27.05
C LEU A 525 1.87 0.76 -27.88
N TYR A 526 1.25 -0.21 -27.22
CA TYR A 526 0.32 -1.17 -27.82
C TYR A 526 -0.90 -1.33 -26.93
N TRP A 527 -2.06 -1.51 -27.57
CA TRP A 527 -3.31 -1.89 -26.91
C TRP A 527 -3.81 -3.20 -27.49
N ASN A 528 -3.97 -4.22 -26.65
CA ASN A 528 -4.34 -5.59 -27.06
C ASN A 528 -3.45 -6.11 -28.20
N GLY A 529 -2.14 -5.84 -28.12
CA GLY A 529 -1.14 -6.26 -29.11
C GLY A 529 -1.02 -5.35 -30.35
N GLU A 530 -1.96 -4.42 -30.56
CA GLU A 530 -1.95 -3.52 -31.72
C GLU A 530 -1.24 -2.20 -31.41
N PRO A 531 -0.38 -1.68 -32.31
CA PRO A 531 0.33 -0.42 -32.07
C PRO A 531 -0.61 0.78 -31.91
N SER A 532 -0.49 1.50 -30.79
CA SER A 532 -1.22 2.74 -30.52
C SER A 532 -0.45 3.97 -31.01
N GLY A 533 -0.55 4.24 -32.32
CA GLY A 533 0.15 5.36 -32.97
C GLY A 533 1.66 5.14 -33.11
N ILE A 534 2.40 6.22 -33.35
CA ILE A 534 3.87 6.21 -33.49
C ILE A 534 4.57 6.20 -32.12
N PRO A 535 5.86 5.82 -32.05
CA PRO A 535 6.60 5.87 -30.79
C PRO A 535 6.55 7.24 -30.11
N LEU A 536 6.22 7.23 -28.82
CA LEU A 536 6.09 8.39 -27.95
C LEU A 536 7.46 8.79 -27.38
N ASP A 537 7.87 10.04 -27.59
CA ASP A 537 9.05 10.61 -26.93
C ASP A 537 8.67 11.20 -25.56
N LEU A 538 8.93 10.43 -24.51
CA LEU A 538 8.53 10.74 -23.13
C LEU A 538 9.38 11.87 -22.52
N ARG A 539 10.37 12.40 -23.24
CA ARG A 539 11.25 13.47 -22.77
C ARG A 539 10.69 14.87 -23.07
N LEU A 540 9.69 14.95 -23.94
CA LEU A 540 9.17 16.23 -24.40
C LEU A 540 8.16 16.77 -23.37
N ASN A 541 8.49 17.89 -22.74
CA ASN A 541 7.54 18.65 -21.94
C ASN A 541 6.33 19.06 -22.78
N ALA A 542 5.18 19.25 -22.13
CA ALA A 542 3.92 19.48 -22.83
C ALA A 542 3.95 20.76 -23.70
N ASN A 543 4.72 21.78 -23.32
CA ASN A 543 4.87 23.03 -24.07
C ASN A 543 5.71 22.90 -25.34
N HIS A 544 6.28 21.74 -25.62
CA HIS A 544 6.99 21.49 -26.87
C HIS A 544 6.04 21.63 -28.07
N ALA A 545 6.50 22.22 -29.18
CA ALA A 545 5.65 22.58 -30.32
C ALA A 545 4.87 21.40 -30.94
N LYS A 546 5.38 20.16 -30.82
CA LYS A 546 4.68 18.93 -31.26
C LYS A 546 3.47 18.57 -30.40
N ILE A 547 3.47 18.97 -29.13
CA ILE A 547 2.39 18.72 -28.17
C ILE A 547 1.49 19.95 -28.13
N GLY A 548 2.06 21.12 -27.84
CA GLY A 548 1.38 22.41 -27.97
C GLY A 548 0.57 22.84 -26.77
N TYR A 549 0.94 22.41 -25.57
CA TYR A 549 0.36 22.91 -24.33
C TYR A 549 0.55 24.43 -24.20
N GLU A 550 -0.54 25.11 -23.89
CA GLU A 550 -0.55 26.46 -23.34
C GLU A 550 -1.20 26.41 -21.96
N GLN A 551 -0.58 27.09 -20.99
CA GLN A 551 -1.13 27.15 -19.64
C GLN A 551 -2.43 27.95 -19.64
N PRO A 552 -3.54 27.39 -19.09
CA PRO A 552 -4.77 28.15 -18.92
C PRO A 552 -4.54 29.47 -18.17
N GLY A 553 -5.32 30.48 -18.51
CA GLY A 553 -5.24 31.83 -17.94
C GLY A 553 -4.21 32.77 -18.57
N LEU A 554 -3.25 32.26 -19.37
CA LEU A 554 -2.25 33.11 -20.04
C LEU A 554 -2.73 33.70 -21.36
N ASN A 555 -3.66 33.03 -22.05
CA ASN A 555 -4.22 33.50 -23.32
C ASN A 555 -5.57 34.21 -23.07
N PRO A 556 -5.69 35.53 -23.26
CA PRO A 556 -6.94 36.25 -23.04
C PRO A 556 -8.09 35.83 -23.98
N ALA A 557 -7.77 35.22 -25.13
CA ALA A 557 -8.77 34.70 -26.07
C ALA A 557 -9.23 33.27 -25.75
N ASP A 558 -8.52 32.58 -24.85
CA ASP A 558 -8.80 31.21 -24.42
C ASP A 558 -8.42 31.04 -22.94
N LEU A 559 -9.08 31.80 -22.07
CA LEU A 559 -8.72 31.87 -20.64
C LEU A 559 -8.78 30.51 -19.95
N GLN A 560 -9.72 29.64 -20.34
CA GLN A 560 -9.86 28.30 -19.78
C GLN A 560 -8.98 27.25 -20.48
N GLY A 561 -8.38 27.60 -21.63
CA GLY A 561 -7.54 26.71 -22.41
C GLY A 561 -8.30 25.65 -23.22
N PHE A 562 -9.60 25.85 -23.49
CA PHE A 562 -10.45 24.88 -24.18
C PHE A 562 -10.11 24.76 -25.66
N GLU A 563 -9.78 25.86 -26.33
CA GLU A 563 -9.34 25.81 -27.73
C GLU A 563 -7.94 25.16 -27.82
N ASN A 564 -7.06 25.46 -26.87
CA ASN A 564 -5.78 24.77 -26.75
C ASN A 564 -5.95 23.26 -26.47
N ASP A 565 -6.92 22.86 -25.65
CA ASP A 565 -7.24 21.44 -25.41
C ASP A 565 -7.66 20.73 -26.70
N LYS A 566 -8.54 21.34 -27.50
CA LYS A 566 -8.92 20.80 -28.83
C LYS A 566 -7.71 20.67 -29.75
N MET A 567 -6.80 21.65 -29.76
CA MET A 567 -5.59 21.57 -30.57
C MET A 567 -4.63 20.45 -30.12
N MET A 568 -4.42 20.31 -28.81
CA MET A 568 -3.60 19.23 -28.23
C MET A 568 -4.22 17.86 -28.57
N ARG A 569 -5.54 17.74 -28.46
CA ARG A 569 -6.28 16.52 -28.79
C ARG A 569 -6.08 16.09 -30.24
N ASN A 570 -6.13 17.02 -31.18
CA ASN A 570 -5.83 16.76 -32.59
C ASN A 570 -4.39 16.25 -32.84
N ARG A 571 -3.49 16.40 -31.86
CA ARG A 571 -2.12 15.89 -31.86
C ARG A 571 -1.96 14.61 -31.05
N GLY A 572 -3.05 14.08 -30.49
CA GLY A 572 -3.10 12.89 -29.65
C GLY A 572 -2.70 13.13 -28.19
N TYR A 573 -2.85 14.35 -27.69
CA TYR A 573 -2.48 14.73 -26.31
C TYR A 573 -3.61 15.43 -25.60
N MET A 574 -3.61 15.36 -24.28
CA MET A 574 -4.42 16.21 -23.41
C MET A 574 -3.57 16.73 -22.25
N LYS A 575 -3.95 17.87 -21.67
CA LYS A 575 -3.39 18.34 -20.39
C LYS A 575 -3.60 17.27 -19.33
N ALA A 576 -2.74 17.19 -18.31
CA ALA A 576 -3.07 16.44 -17.10
C ALA A 576 -4.35 17.00 -16.44
N PRO A 577 -5.03 16.22 -15.58
CA PRO A 577 -6.26 16.66 -14.92
C PRO A 577 -6.01 17.68 -13.80
N ALA A 578 -7.03 18.46 -13.44
CA ALA A 578 -6.92 19.41 -12.32
C ALA A 578 -7.08 18.75 -10.94
N SER A 579 -7.45 17.47 -10.90
CA SER A 579 -7.78 16.73 -9.68
C SER A 579 -6.59 16.38 -8.79
N PHE A 580 -5.35 16.57 -9.25
CA PHE A 580 -4.16 16.36 -8.43
C PHE A 580 -3.11 17.45 -8.65
N LYS A 581 -2.17 17.55 -7.72
CA LYS A 581 -1.10 18.54 -7.63
C LYS A 581 0.12 17.94 -6.96
N VAL A 582 1.26 18.58 -7.15
CA VAL A 582 2.45 18.33 -6.33
C VAL A 582 2.28 19.01 -4.96
N ILE A 583 2.78 18.38 -3.90
CA ILE A 583 2.74 18.94 -2.54
C ILE A 583 3.94 19.87 -2.33
N ASN A 584 5.12 19.41 -2.73
CA ASN A 584 6.38 20.11 -2.61
C ASN A 584 6.94 20.52 -3.99
N ASN A 585 7.05 21.82 -4.21
CA ASN A 585 7.45 22.39 -5.50
C ASN A 585 8.98 22.33 -5.78
N ALA A 586 9.72 21.39 -5.18
CA ALA A 586 11.16 21.27 -5.40
C ALA A 586 11.53 20.96 -6.86
N TRP A 587 10.71 20.13 -7.54
CA TRP A 587 10.98 19.70 -8.93
C TRP A 587 9.94 20.23 -9.92
N TYR A 588 8.69 20.28 -9.49
CA TYR A 588 7.56 20.65 -10.32
C TYR A 588 6.77 21.79 -9.69
N GLY A 589 5.82 22.33 -10.43
CA GLY A 589 4.95 23.39 -9.93
C GLY A 589 3.71 23.55 -10.79
N GLY A 590 2.87 24.49 -10.38
CA GLY A 590 1.52 24.69 -10.92
C GLY A 590 0.49 24.61 -9.80
N ALA A 591 -0.68 25.25 -9.99
CA ALA A 591 -1.76 25.17 -9.00
C ALA A 591 -2.34 23.74 -8.89
N ASN A 592 -2.26 22.98 -9.99
CA ASN A 592 -2.57 21.57 -10.14
C ASN A 592 -1.88 21.05 -11.41
N ALA A 593 -1.98 19.76 -11.70
CA ALA A 593 -1.29 19.13 -12.83
C ALA A 593 -1.75 19.68 -14.19
N ARG A 594 -3.03 20.04 -14.35
CA ARG A 594 -3.55 20.73 -15.55
C ARG A 594 -2.84 22.04 -15.85
N MET A 595 -2.33 22.73 -14.84
CA MET A 595 -1.62 24.00 -14.95
C MET A 595 -0.11 23.83 -15.16
N SER A 596 0.37 22.60 -15.31
CA SER A 596 1.79 22.27 -15.39
C SER A 596 2.17 21.67 -16.75
N PRO A 597 3.22 22.15 -17.43
CA PRO A 597 3.74 21.49 -18.63
C PRO A 597 4.52 20.20 -18.32
N GLN A 598 4.67 19.84 -17.04
CA GLN A 598 5.36 18.64 -16.57
C GLN A 598 4.40 17.47 -16.27
N ALA A 599 3.14 17.52 -16.69
CA ALA A 599 2.24 16.37 -16.63
C ALA A 599 1.30 16.39 -17.85
N LEU A 600 1.04 15.22 -18.43
CA LEU A 600 0.20 15.11 -19.62
C LEU A 600 -0.46 13.75 -19.76
N ARG A 601 -1.47 13.70 -20.63
CA ARG A 601 -2.14 12.48 -21.03
C ARG A 601 -1.89 12.22 -22.52
N ARG A 602 -1.55 10.98 -22.86
CA ARG A 602 -1.46 10.49 -24.24
C ARG A 602 -2.75 9.75 -24.59
N ILE A 603 -3.37 10.10 -25.70
CA ILE A 603 -4.49 9.33 -26.27
C ILE A 603 -3.90 8.11 -26.98
N LEU A 604 -4.33 6.91 -26.57
CA LEU A 604 -3.94 5.65 -27.21
C LEU A 604 -4.81 5.37 -28.43
N GLY A 605 -6.11 5.65 -28.32
CA GLY A 605 -7.09 5.45 -29.39
C GLY A 605 -8.50 5.33 -28.85
N ILE A 606 -9.46 5.11 -29.76
CA ILE A 606 -10.84 4.72 -29.44
C ILE A 606 -10.99 3.24 -29.75
N TYR A 607 -11.50 2.49 -28.78
CA TYR A 607 -11.65 1.04 -28.84
C TYR A 607 -13.06 0.64 -28.42
N THR A 608 -13.62 -0.37 -29.08
CA THR A 608 -14.93 -0.95 -28.74
C THR A 608 -14.71 -2.35 -28.17
N PHE A 609 -15.27 -2.59 -26.99
CA PHE A 609 -15.27 -3.88 -26.30
C PHE A 609 -16.65 -4.50 -26.44
N ALA A 610 -16.71 -5.73 -26.95
CA ALA A 610 -17.97 -6.43 -27.19
C ALA A 610 -18.57 -7.03 -25.92
N GLU A 611 -17.72 -7.29 -24.93
CA GLU A 611 -18.04 -7.92 -23.66
C GLU A 611 -17.11 -7.35 -22.57
N ASP A 612 -17.50 -7.50 -21.32
CA ASP A 612 -16.67 -7.15 -20.17
C ASP A 612 -15.38 -7.98 -20.24
N ALA A 613 -14.22 -7.34 -20.19
CA ALA A 613 -12.96 -8.04 -20.39
C ALA A 613 -11.76 -7.36 -19.73
N HIS A 614 -10.76 -8.19 -19.40
CA HIS A 614 -9.41 -7.68 -19.18
C HIS A 614 -8.77 -7.29 -20.51
N HIS A 615 -7.91 -6.28 -20.47
CA HIS A 615 -7.16 -5.82 -21.62
C HIS A 615 -5.67 -5.75 -21.34
N THR A 616 -4.86 -5.75 -22.39
CA THR A 616 -3.41 -5.68 -22.29
C THR A 616 -2.90 -4.35 -22.79
N PHE A 617 -2.14 -3.65 -21.94
CA PHE A 617 -1.33 -2.50 -22.34
C PHE A 617 0.13 -2.94 -22.38
N SER A 618 0.76 -2.86 -23.56
CA SER A 618 2.16 -3.28 -23.75
C SER A 618 3.01 -2.13 -24.25
N VAL A 619 4.29 -2.16 -23.87
CA VAL A 619 5.22 -1.07 -24.13
C VAL A 619 6.59 -1.63 -24.47
N ARG A 620 7.20 -1.11 -25.54
CA ARG A 620 8.56 -1.44 -25.96
C ARG A 620 9.42 -0.20 -26.09
N ALA A 621 10.61 -0.22 -25.51
CA ALA A 621 11.57 0.86 -25.67
C ALA A 621 12.00 1.00 -27.14
N ALA A 622 11.63 2.12 -27.75
CA ALA A 622 12.18 2.57 -29.04
C ALA A 622 13.51 3.33 -28.86
N ARG A 623 13.74 3.87 -27.65
CA ARG A 623 14.98 4.49 -27.21
C ARG A 623 15.14 4.25 -25.71
N ALA A 624 16.33 3.82 -25.30
CA ALA A 624 16.66 3.58 -23.91
C ALA A 624 16.41 4.81 -23.01
N GLY A 625 16.00 4.55 -21.78
CA GLY A 625 15.71 5.52 -20.74
C GLY A 625 14.73 4.94 -19.73
N GLU A 626 14.19 5.79 -18.88
CA GLU A 626 13.15 5.42 -17.93
C GLU A 626 11.76 5.43 -18.60
N PHE A 627 10.83 4.60 -18.12
CA PHE A 627 9.41 4.64 -18.44
C PHE A 627 8.59 4.78 -17.16
N MET A 628 7.54 5.58 -17.25
CA MET A 628 6.63 5.88 -16.15
C MET A 628 5.26 5.37 -16.51
N PHE A 629 4.59 4.74 -15.57
CA PHE A 629 3.18 4.46 -15.68
C PHE A 629 2.44 4.96 -14.43
N ASP A 630 1.65 6.02 -14.61
CA ASP A 630 0.87 6.70 -13.58
C ASP A 630 -0.54 6.08 -13.48
N TYR A 631 -1.37 6.34 -14.50
CA TYR A 631 -2.76 5.88 -14.56
C TYR A 631 -3.21 5.61 -16.00
N LEU A 632 -4.26 4.80 -16.14
CA LEU A 632 -5.08 4.73 -17.34
C LEU A 632 -6.42 5.44 -17.12
N GLU A 633 -6.95 6.02 -18.19
CA GLU A 633 -8.33 6.50 -18.23
C GLU A 633 -9.10 5.75 -19.31
N PHE A 634 -10.30 5.29 -18.95
CA PHE A 634 -11.30 4.75 -19.86
C PHE A 634 -12.43 5.77 -19.93
N VAL A 635 -12.55 6.47 -21.06
CA VAL A 635 -13.52 7.55 -21.24
C VAL A 635 -14.59 7.09 -22.21
N PRO A 636 -15.84 6.85 -21.76
CA PRO A 636 -16.93 6.56 -22.67
C PRO A 636 -17.06 7.66 -23.73
N ILE A 637 -17.27 7.28 -24.99
CA ILE A 637 -17.31 8.25 -26.10
C ILE A 637 -18.45 9.26 -25.95
N GLU A 638 -19.50 8.91 -25.20
CA GLU A 638 -20.68 9.72 -24.92
C GLU A 638 -20.35 10.93 -24.03
N VAL A 639 -19.30 10.83 -23.20
CA VAL A 639 -18.89 11.90 -22.27
C VAL A 639 -17.60 12.60 -22.67
N ILE A 640 -16.97 12.17 -23.76
CA ILE A 640 -15.62 12.59 -24.19
C ILE A 640 -15.46 14.11 -24.37
N GLU A 641 -16.53 14.81 -24.76
CA GLU A 641 -16.53 16.26 -24.97
C GLU A 641 -16.55 17.06 -23.66
N PHE A 642 -17.05 16.44 -22.58
CA PHE A 642 -17.21 17.04 -21.27
C PHE A 642 -16.15 16.56 -20.26
N GLU A 643 -15.53 15.41 -20.53
CA GLU A 643 -14.55 14.76 -19.66
C GLU A 643 -13.08 15.14 -19.97
N GLY A 644 -12.32 15.51 -18.94
CA GLY A 644 -10.90 15.88 -19.03
C GLY A 644 -10.63 17.38 -18.98
N ILE A 645 -11.68 18.19 -18.82
CA ILE A 645 -11.64 19.62 -18.53
C ILE A 645 -11.83 19.90 -17.03
N ASP A 646 -12.18 18.85 -16.27
CA ASP A 646 -12.31 18.80 -14.81
C ASP A 646 -11.16 19.50 -14.10
#